data_AF-A0A972CSW5-F1
#
_entry.id   AF-A0A972CSW5-F1
#
_cell.length_a   1.000
_cell.length_b   1.000
_cell.length_c   1.000
_cell.angle_alpha   90.00
_cell.angle_beta   90.00
_cell.angle_gamma   90.00
#
_symmetry.space_group_name_H-M   'P 1'
#
loop_
_entity.id
_entity.type
_entity.pdbx_description
1 polymer ?
#
loop_
_entity_poly.entity_id
_entity_poly.type
_entity_poly.pdbx_seq_one_letter_code
_entity_poly.pdbx_strand_id
1 'polypeptide(L)'
;MFIDILGIKELLGPVSNQEFFSYHIKDIKSALIGDDKAEGTGLIIQEDLEQLSKENKQIKGEYTGLGKGKNLIVIQVEALQNFVIDLVYEGQEITPNLNRLIRESGSFYFDNYYQHIGRGNTSDAEFVTNNSLYPAYDYPTYEEYADNTFYGLPWILRDNKYTAWVFHGYKKEFWNREKAYVNLGFERFISEEDYEFTEKESIGFGIIDEVFFSQTLDYIKELDNVDENPFYAFIITLTSHTPFNMPGHLQTIKLREEHINTMLGNYLQAIHYADKALGEFLEGLRREGYYDNSVVAIYGDHFAIFGSEQRDRDIMSDLLNKPYNLGDIMNVPLIIHIPGLEDNKTISKIGSQLDFLPTILNIMGYENQKGIMFGKDLLNYEGDNFVAPLVYAVKGSFITDDVIFYMSRDGIFKNSYAIDRKTNEKIEDIESLRPIYEKVIEDINKSHYILKHDLLKQLIESGGKADIDGLEISNLPLEDSIPKCVDNPIYQLKENTVAGKRVISVEVKWDSNKEKVLLKDGTNIDKLIQFMKDNKDVYIVLRTSEEDESIFLKIKDDYKEVIDRLIVEMKNFESLAELTGRAYRYVMLNLNSNQYSEEDVVEFLKRSPLAAVIVDGNSYSKSLVEKVKGMNIPVYLDYSYEMKVVQ
;
A
#
# COMPACT_ATOMS: atom_id res chain seq x y z
N MET A 1 -38.92 -43.31 -6.42
CA MET A 1 -38.85 -42.04 -7.16
C MET A 1 -38.76 -40.92 -6.15
N PHE A 2 -37.54 -40.66 -5.67
CA PHE A 2 -37.18 -39.48 -4.90
C PHE A 2 -36.15 -38.76 -5.75
N ILE A 3 -36.40 -37.48 -6.02
CA ILE A 3 -35.57 -36.60 -6.83
C ILE A 3 -34.51 -36.01 -5.88
N ASP A 4 -33.24 -36.23 -6.20
CA ASP A 4 -32.10 -35.70 -5.48
C ASP A 4 -32.03 -34.18 -5.63
N ILE A 5 -32.14 -33.49 -4.50
CA ILE A 5 -31.87 -32.06 -4.33
C ILE A 5 -30.44 -31.96 -3.78
N LEU A 6 -29.45 -32.08 -4.64
CA LEU A 6 -28.03 -31.82 -4.34
C LEU A 6 -27.38 -31.24 -5.60
N GLY A 7 -27.46 -29.92 -5.76
CA GLY A 7 -26.84 -29.25 -6.93
C GLY A 7 -26.80 -27.72 -6.91
N ILE A 8 -27.08 -27.05 -5.79
CA ILE A 8 -27.10 -25.56 -5.73
C ILE A 8 -26.31 -25.00 -4.52
N LYS A 9 -25.79 -25.86 -3.63
CA LYS A 9 -25.16 -25.41 -2.37
C LYS A 9 -23.64 -25.15 -2.42
N GLU A 10 -22.96 -25.41 -3.54
CA GLU A 10 -21.52 -25.12 -3.70
C GLU A 10 -21.23 -23.82 -4.47
N LEU A 11 -22.25 -23.13 -5.01
CA LEU A 11 -22.06 -21.89 -5.79
C LEU A 11 -22.31 -20.58 -5.02
N LEU A 12 -22.76 -20.63 -3.76
CA LEU A 12 -23.21 -19.44 -3.00
C LEU A 12 -22.65 -19.44 -1.57
N GLY A 13 -21.33 -19.31 -1.45
CA GLY A 13 -20.65 -18.99 -0.18
C GLY A 13 -20.73 -17.49 0.16
N PRO A 14 -20.56 -17.07 1.44
CA PRO A 14 -20.75 -15.68 1.84
C PRO A 14 -19.70 -14.74 1.22
N VAL A 15 -20.21 -13.83 0.40
CA VAL A 15 -19.54 -12.90 -0.54
C VAL A 15 -18.86 -11.69 0.17
N SER A 16 -18.49 -11.80 1.44
CA SER A 16 -17.82 -10.70 2.19
C SER A 16 -16.36 -10.99 2.52
N ASN A 17 -15.81 -12.12 2.06
CA ASN A 17 -14.58 -12.66 2.61
C ASN A 17 -13.44 -12.92 1.62
N GLN A 18 -13.55 -12.65 0.31
CA GLN A 18 -12.53 -13.14 -0.64
C GLN A 18 -11.56 -12.10 -1.22
N GLU A 19 -11.74 -10.79 -0.96
CA GLU A 19 -10.65 -9.80 -1.19
C GLU A 19 -9.76 -9.61 0.05
N PHE A 20 -10.16 -10.22 1.16
CA PHE A 20 -9.97 -9.59 2.44
C PHE A 20 -9.67 -10.68 3.52
N PHE A 21 -9.94 -11.97 3.25
CA PHE A 21 -9.46 -13.08 4.10
C PHE A 21 -8.46 -13.99 3.39
N SER A 22 -7.19 -13.61 3.50
CA SER A 22 -6.36 -14.32 4.47
C SER A 22 -5.80 -13.27 5.43
N TYR A 23 -6.33 -13.26 6.68
CA TYR A 23 -5.90 -12.48 7.85
C TYR A 23 -6.55 -11.06 8.09
N HIS A 24 -7.56 -11.04 9.00
CA HIS A 24 -8.01 -9.94 9.91
C HIS A 24 -9.16 -8.96 9.54
N ILE A 25 -10.42 -9.42 9.40
CA ILE A 25 -11.54 -8.50 9.02
C ILE A 25 -12.74 -8.38 9.93
N LYS A 26 -12.86 -9.15 11.00
CA LYS A 26 -13.99 -8.94 11.92
C LYS A 26 -13.87 -7.68 12.78
N ASP A 27 -12.94 -6.78 12.48
CA ASP A 27 -12.56 -5.66 13.34
C ASP A 27 -12.92 -4.28 12.77
N ILE A 28 -13.12 -4.16 11.45
CA ILE A 28 -13.16 -2.88 10.74
C ILE A 28 -14.50 -2.13 10.89
N LYS A 29 -15.61 -2.81 11.22
CA LYS A 29 -16.95 -2.19 11.22
C LYS A 29 -17.28 -1.27 12.42
N SER A 30 -16.34 -0.98 13.33
CA SER A 30 -16.63 -0.27 14.59
C SER A 30 -15.85 1.04 14.82
N ALA A 31 -14.94 1.44 13.93
CA ALA A 31 -13.97 2.52 14.19
C ALA A 31 -14.21 3.82 13.40
N LEU A 32 -15.47 4.12 13.04
CA LEU A 32 -15.83 5.43 12.52
C LEU A 32 -16.24 6.34 13.69
N ILE A 33 -15.42 7.37 13.91
CA ILE A 33 -15.57 8.57 14.75
C ILE A 33 -14.46 8.66 15.81
N GLY A 34 -13.47 9.50 15.54
CA GLY A 34 -12.50 9.97 16.54
C GLY A 34 -11.26 10.59 15.90
N ASP A 35 -11.12 11.91 16.04
CA ASP A 35 -9.89 12.67 15.78
C ASP A 35 -8.68 12.11 16.59
N ASP A 36 -7.49 12.60 16.21
CA ASP A 36 -6.24 12.68 16.98
C ASP A 36 -5.13 11.64 16.78
N LYS A 37 -4.20 11.97 15.88
CA LYS A 37 -2.78 12.23 16.17
C LYS A 37 -2.05 11.37 17.25
N ALA A 38 -1.08 10.54 16.82
CA ALA A 38 0.35 10.70 17.15
C ALA A 38 1.27 9.88 16.22
N GLU A 39 2.48 10.40 15.99
CA GLU A 39 3.81 9.77 15.78
C GLU A 39 4.75 10.86 15.27
N GLY A 40 5.93 10.98 15.86
CA GLY A 40 7.09 11.74 15.39
C GLY A 40 8.28 10.77 15.22
N THR A 41 9.37 11.07 14.53
CA THR A 41 9.84 12.31 13.88
C THR A 41 11.06 11.92 13.03
N GLY A 42 10.85 11.79 11.71
CA GLY A 42 11.84 12.17 10.71
C GLY A 42 11.19 13.34 9.98
N LEU A 43 11.24 14.53 10.58
CA LEU A 43 10.48 15.69 10.10
C LEU A 43 10.81 15.93 8.63
N ILE A 44 9.78 15.91 7.77
CA ILE A 44 9.85 16.71 6.54
C ILE A 44 10.09 18.14 7.01
N ILE A 45 11.21 18.73 6.62
CA ILE A 45 11.44 20.17 6.76
C ILE A 45 11.09 20.87 5.43
N GLN A 46 10.95 22.19 5.45
CA GLN A 46 10.58 22.94 4.24
C GLN A 46 11.61 22.70 3.12
N GLU A 47 12.88 22.50 3.47
CA GLU A 47 13.94 22.15 2.51
C GLU A 47 13.69 20.81 1.81
N ASP A 48 13.09 19.82 2.47
CA ASP A 48 12.71 18.54 1.86
C ASP A 48 11.61 18.72 0.82
N LEU A 49 10.59 19.53 1.13
CA LEU A 49 9.51 19.86 0.19
C LEU A 49 10.05 20.65 -1.01
N GLU A 50 10.97 21.58 -0.77
CA GLU A 50 11.65 22.31 -1.84
C GLU A 50 12.52 21.40 -2.70
N GLN A 51 13.21 20.44 -2.10
CA GLN A 51 14.00 19.45 -2.82
C GLN A 51 13.11 18.55 -3.68
N LEU A 52 12.05 17.97 -3.11
CA LEU A 52 11.07 17.16 -3.84
C LEU A 52 10.46 17.97 -5.00
N SER A 53 10.06 19.22 -4.75
CA SER A 53 9.55 20.11 -5.81
C SER A 53 10.57 20.38 -6.92
N LYS A 54 11.85 20.55 -6.59
CA LYS A 54 12.94 20.72 -7.58
C LYS A 54 13.17 19.45 -8.39
N GLU A 55 13.16 18.28 -7.74
CA GLU A 55 13.30 16.98 -8.39
C GLU A 55 12.11 16.64 -9.30
N ASN A 56 10.93 17.20 -9.01
CA ASN A 56 9.71 17.04 -9.81
C ASN A 56 9.62 17.94 -11.04
N LYS A 57 10.63 18.79 -11.28
CA LYS A 57 10.66 19.59 -12.52
C LYS A 57 10.86 18.66 -13.71
N GLN A 58 9.95 18.77 -14.68
CA GLN A 58 9.98 18.00 -15.90
C GLN A 58 11.32 18.19 -16.63
N ILE A 59 12.03 17.08 -16.84
CA ILE A 59 13.17 17.01 -17.74
C ILE A 59 12.61 16.84 -19.15
N LYS A 60 12.86 17.80 -20.03
CA LYS A 60 12.36 17.73 -21.41
C LYS A 60 13.29 16.86 -22.25
N GLY A 61 12.71 15.94 -23.00
CA GLY A 61 13.41 15.08 -23.95
C GLY A 61 12.60 14.84 -25.21
N GLU A 62 12.94 13.78 -25.94
CA GLU A 62 12.41 13.47 -27.27
C GLU A 62 10.89 13.27 -27.27
N TYR A 63 10.34 12.65 -26.22
CA TYR A 63 8.94 12.26 -26.14
C TYR A 63 8.05 13.27 -25.39
N THR A 64 8.62 14.39 -24.96
CA THR A 64 7.87 15.39 -24.18
C THR A 64 6.79 16.05 -25.02
N GLY A 65 5.54 15.93 -24.57
CA GLY A 65 4.39 16.58 -25.18
C GLY A 65 3.87 15.94 -26.47
N LEU A 66 4.31 14.73 -26.83
CA LEU A 66 3.77 14.01 -27.99
C LEU A 66 2.27 13.72 -27.87
N GLY A 67 1.77 13.50 -26.64
CA GLY A 67 0.37 13.29 -26.31
C GLY A 67 -0.41 14.57 -26.00
N LYS A 68 0.18 15.76 -26.18
CA LYS A 68 -0.46 17.01 -25.75
C LYS A 68 -1.75 17.28 -26.51
N GLY A 69 -2.83 17.47 -25.75
CA GLY A 69 -4.18 17.71 -26.30
C GLY A 69 -4.86 16.45 -26.85
N LYS A 70 -4.23 15.28 -26.75
CA LYS A 70 -4.86 13.98 -26.98
C LYS A 70 -5.69 13.57 -25.76
N ASN A 71 -6.64 12.66 -25.96
CA ASN A 71 -7.29 11.96 -24.85
C ASN A 71 -6.28 11.07 -24.13
N LEU A 72 -6.55 10.73 -22.88
CA LEU A 72 -5.80 9.75 -22.12
C LEU A 72 -6.74 8.62 -21.71
N ILE A 73 -6.41 7.39 -22.10
CA ILE A 73 -7.11 6.18 -21.67
C ILE A 73 -6.11 5.34 -20.89
N VAL A 74 -6.37 5.11 -19.61
CA VAL A 74 -5.52 4.28 -18.74
C VAL A 74 -6.32 3.07 -18.30
N ILE A 75 -5.76 1.88 -18.52
CA ILE A 75 -6.37 0.59 -18.22
C ILE A 75 -5.52 -0.12 -17.16
N GLN A 76 -6.05 -0.22 -15.95
CA GLN A 76 -5.51 -1.06 -14.89
C GLN A 76 -6.05 -2.48 -15.09
N VAL A 77 -5.16 -3.43 -15.35
CA VAL A 77 -5.51 -4.84 -15.55
C VAL A 77 -5.26 -5.61 -14.25
N GLU A 78 -6.33 -6.13 -13.68
CA GLU A 78 -6.33 -6.89 -12.42
C GLU A 78 -5.36 -8.08 -12.47
N ALA A 79 -4.47 -8.13 -11.48
CA ALA A 79 -3.51 -9.19 -11.24
C ALA A 79 -2.57 -9.51 -12.43
N LEU A 80 -2.36 -8.58 -13.37
CA LEU A 80 -1.49 -8.80 -14.53
C LEU A 80 -0.01 -8.73 -14.14
N GLN A 81 0.63 -9.89 -13.98
CA GLN A 81 2.08 -9.99 -13.81
C GLN A 81 2.84 -10.01 -15.15
N ASN A 82 4.07 -9.52 -15.16
CA ASN A 82 4.84 -9.38 -16.39
C ASN A 82 5.26 -10.71 -17.04
N PHE A 83 5.34 -11.80 -16.26
CA PHE A 83 5.82 -13.09 -16.77
C PHE A 83 4.93 -13.71 -17.86
N VAL A 84 3.68 -13.26 -18.02
CA VAL A 84 2.78 -13.74 -19.08
C VAL A 84 2.97 -13.01 -20.41
N ILE A 85 3.71 -11.91 -20.44
CA ILE A 85 4.07 -11.20 -21.67
C ILE A 85 5.02 -12.07 -22.49
N ASP A 86 4.71 -12.26 -23.77
CA ASP A 86 5.40 -13.15 -24.71
C ASP A 86 5.54 -14.61 -24.24
N LEU A 87 4.82 -15.01 -23.19
CA LEU A 87 4.81 -16.39 -22.70
C LEU A 87 4.06 -17.29 -23.68
N VAL A 88 4.75 -18.31 -24.17
CA VAL A 88 4.17 -19.40 -24.96
C VAL A 88 4.06 -20.64 -24.08
N TYR A 89 2.83 -21.06 -23.79
CA TYR A 89 2.53 -22.23 -22.97
C TYR A 89 1.81 -23.29 -23.80
N GLU A 90 2.40 -24.49 -23.89
CA GLU A 90 1.88 -25.60 -24.73
C GLU A 90 1.62 -25.18 -26.20
N GLY A 91 2.45 -24.26 -26.73
CA GLY A 91 2.33 -23.74 -28.09
C GLY A 91 1.29 -22.63 -28.28
N GLN A 92 0.70 -22.12 -27.19
CA GLN A 92 -0.29 -21.03 -27.20
C GLN A 92 0.33 -19.78 -26.55
N GLU A 93 0.21 -18.62 -27.18
CA GLU A 93 0.51 -17.34 -26.51
C GLU A 93 -0.53 -17.08 -25.41
N ILE A 94 -0.08 -16.73 -24.22
CA ILE A 94 -0.97 -16.44 -23.09
C ILE A 94 -1.64 -15.07 -23.22
N THR A 95 -0.93 -14.06 -23.74
CA THR A 95 -1.43 -12.68 -23.89
C THR A 95 -1.26 -12.13 -25.32
N PRO A 96 -1.84 -12.79 -26.34
CA PRO A 96 -1.60 -12.45 -27.74
C PRO A 96 -1.95 -11.01 -28.12
N ASN A 97 -2.93 -10.37 -27.48
CA ASN A 97 -3.31 -8.99 -27.78
C ASN A 97 -2.34 -7.97 -27.18
N LEU A 98 -1.93 -8.15 -25.93
CA LEU A 98 -0.88 -7.35 -25.31
C LEU A 98 0.44 -7.50 -26.08
N ASN A 99 0.82 -8.74 -26.43
CA ASN A 99 2.02 -9.01 -27.22
C ASN A 99 1.99 -8.30 -28.59
N ARG A 100 0.81 -8.28 -29.24
CA ARG A 100 0.61 -7.54 -30.49
C ARG A 100 0.75 -6.03 -30.28
N LEU A 101 0.15 -5.48 -29.22
CA LEU A 101 0.25 -4.06 -28.88
C LEU A 101 1.69 -3.63 -28.64
N ILE A 102 2.49 -4.42 -27.93
CA ILE A 102 3.93 -4.14 -27.68
C ILE A 102 4.71 -4.06 -28.99
N ARG A 103 4.37 -4.91 -29.97
CA ARG A 103 5.00 -4.92 -31.30
C ARG A 103 4.48 -3.84 -32.25
N GLU A 104 3.42 -3.13 -31.87
CA GLU A 104 2.81 -2.09 -32.69
C GLU A 104 3.66 -0.81 -32.68
N SER A 105 3.69 -0.11 -33.81
CA SER A 105 4.32 1.20 -33.92
C SER A 105 3.62 2.20 -33.00
N GLY A 106 4.39 3.00 -32.28
CA GLY A 106 3.89 3.93 -31.27
C GLY A 106 3.84 3.37 -29.85
N SER A 107 4.21 2.10 -29.65
CA SER A 107 4.13 1.45 -28.34
C SER A 107 5.47 1.40 -27.61
N PHE A 108 5.47 1.86 -26.37
CA PHE A 108 6.55 1.66 -25.40
C PHE A 108 6.16 0.60 -24.39
N TYR A 109 7.05 -0.36 -24.15
CA TYR A 109 6.87 -1.43 -23.18
C TYR A 109 7.95 -1.33 -22.10
N PHE A 110 7.54 -1.23 -20.85
CA PHE A 110 8.42 -1.17 -19.69
C PHE A 110 8.44 -2.55 -19.03
N ASP A 111 9.51 -3.31 -19.24
CA ASP A 111 9.65 -4.71 -18.81
C ASP A 111 10.24 -4.86 -17.39
N ASN A 112 10.74 -3.76 -16.82
CA ASN A 112 11.20 -3.65 -15.43
C ASN A 112 10.34 -2.66 -14.64
N TYR A 113 9.02 -2.77 -14.79
CA TYR A 113 8.04 -1.98 -14.06
C TYR A 113 7.43 -2.79 -12.91
N TYR A 114 7.27 -2.16 -11.75
CA TYR A 114 6.96 -2.88 -10.51
C TYR A 114 5.74 -2.33 -9.80
N GLN A 115 4.93 -3.24 -9.23
CA GLN A 115 3.84 -2.87 -8.36
C GLN A 115 4.36 -2.12 -7.13
N HIS A 116 3.54 -1.22 -6.60
CA HIS A 116 3.85 -0.49 -5.39
C HIS A 116 2.58 -0.33 -4.56
N ILE A 117 2.28 -1.33 -3.73
CA ILE A 117 1.00 -1.42 -3.00
C ILE A 117 1.21 -1.58 -1.49
N GLY A 118 0.25 -1.09 -0.71
CA GLY A 118 0.07 -1.39 0.70
C GLY A 118 -0.95 -2.51 0.88
N ARG A 119 -1.82 -2.39 1.88
CA ARG A 119 -2.89 -3.37 2.17
C ARG A 119 -4.15 -3.17 1.34
N GLY A 120 -4.26 -2.08 0.58
CA GLY A 120 -5.39 -1.80 -0.31
C GLY A 120 -5.32 -2.48 -1.67
N ASN A 121 -4.24 -3.22 -1.97
CA ASN A 121 -4.04 -3.94 -3.24
C ASN A 121 -4.37 -3.08 -4.47
N THR A 122 -5.41 -3.43 -5.21
CA THR A 122 -5.95 -2.72 -6.38
C THR A 122 -6.11 -1.21 -6.10
N SER A 123 -6.70 -0.83 -4.97
CA SER A 123 -6.95 0.58 -4.64
C SER A 123 -5.66 1.37 -4.35
N ASP A 124 -4.63 0.72 -3.80
CA ASP A 124 -3.33 1.36 -3.62
C ASP A 124 -2.61 1.51 -4.97
N ALA A 125 -2.70 0.53 -5.87
CA ALA A 125 -2.14 0.66 -7.22
C ALA A 125 -2.78 1.83 -7.98
N GLU A 126 -4.10 2.01 -7.87
CA GLU A 126 -4.82 3.16 -8.42
C GLU A 126 -4.32 4.47 -7.82
N PHE A 127 -4.22 4.53 -6.49
CA PHE A 127 -3.78 5.70 -5.75
C PHE A 127 -2.36 6.11 -6.16
N VAL A 128 -1.44 5.17 -6.16
CA VAL A 128 -0.02 5.41 -6.44
C VAL A 128 0.18 5.85 -7.89
N THR A 129 -0.48 5.17 -8.84
CA THR A 129 -0.43 5.50 -10.26
C THR A 129 -0.92 6.93 -10.52
N ASN A 130 -2.00 7.35 -9.84
CA ASN A 130 -2.58 8.68 -10.03
C ASN A 130 -1.88 9.79 -9.24
N ASN A 131 -1.22 9.50 -8.12
CA ASN A 131 -0.69 10.53 -7.22
C ASN A 131 0.84 10.56 -7.10
N SER A 132 1.55 9.51 -7.52
CA SER A 132 3.00 9.37 -7.31
C SER A 132 3.42 9.55 -5.84
N LEU A 133 2.58 9.10 -4.93
CA LEU A 133 2.83 9.04 -3.49
C LEU A 133 2.85 7.58 -3.07
N TYR A 134 3.66 7.23 -2.07
CA TYR A 134 3.59 5.92 -1.45
C TYR A 134 2.21 5.76 -0.79
N PRO A 135 1.59 4.57 -0.91
CA PRO A 135 0.30 4.32 -0.28
C PRO A 135 0.47 4.20 1.24
N ALA A 136 -0.66 4.21 1.94
CA ALA A 136 -0.74 3.91 3.35
C ALA A 136 -0.12 2.55 3.68
N TYR A 137 0.51 2.44 4.86
CA TYR A 137 1.15 1.19 5.28
C TYR A 137 0.17 0.22 5.97
N ASP A 138 -0.66 0.73 6.89
CA ASP A 138 -1.45 -0.09 7.80
C ASP A 138 -2.90 -0.34 7.34
N TYR A 139 -3.47 0.57 6.54
CA TYR A 139 -4.83 0.46 6.00
C TYR A 139 -4.86 0.76 4.51
N PRO A 140 -5.93 0.39 3.80
CA PRO A 140 -6.13 0.83 2.41
C PRO A 140 -6.14 2.36 2.33
N THR A 141 -5.38 2.93 1.39
CA THR A 141 -5.19 4.39 1.32
C THR A 141 -6.50 5.15 1.17
N TYR A 142 -7.42 4.63 0.36
CA TYR A 142 -8.74 5.23 0.16
C TYR A 142 -9.67 5.15 1.38
N GLU A 143 -9.38 4.30 2.37
CA GLU A 143 -10.10 4.29 3.63
C GLU A 143 -9.46 5.24 4.64
N GLU A 144 -8.13 5.17 4.79
CA GLU A 144 -7.40 5.94 5.81
C GLU A 144 -7.34 7.44 5.50
N TYR A 145 -7.16 7.80 4.23
CA TYR A 145 -6.92 9.16 3.77
C TYR A 145 -7.99 9.65 2.79
N ALA A 146 -9.22 9.11 2.91
CA ALA A 146 -10.32 9.42 2.01
C ALA A 146 -10.61 10.92 1.89
N ASP A 147 -10.48 11.66 2.99
CA ASP A 147 -10.84 13.08 3.13
C ASP A 147 -9.67 14.04 2.86
N ASN A 148 -8.49 13.52 2.52
CA ASN A 148 -7.32 14.35 2.23
C ASN A 148 -7.44 15.12 0.91
N THR A 149 -6.67 16.19 0.80
CA THR A 149 -6.49 16.93 -0.43
C THR A 149 -5.40 16.27 -1.29
N PHE A 150 -5.76 15.92 -2.51
CA PHE A 150 -4.83 15.38 -3.50
C PHE A 150 -4.69 16.29 -4.71
N TYR A 151 -3.55 16.18 -5.39
CA TYR A 151 -3.29 16.89 -6.65
C TYR A 151 -2.52 15.97 -7.61
N GLY A 152 -3.17 14.84 -7.92
CA GLY A 152 -2.69 13.84 -8.86
C GLY A 152 -3.14 14.06 -10.30
N LEU A 153 -2.98 13.04 -11.14
CA LEU A 153 -3.26 13.06 -12.58
C LEU A 153 -4.64 13.63 -12.95
N PRO A 154 -5.77 13.24 -12.29
CA PRO A 154 -7.07 13.76 -12.66
C PRO A 154 -7.16 15.28 -12.46
N TRP A 155 -6.72 15.80 -11.31
CA TRP A 155 -6.69 17.23 -11.04
C TRP A 155 -5.78 18.00 -12.00
N ILE A 156 -4.58 17.47 -12.29
CA ILE A 156 -3.63 18.13 -13.18
C ILE A 156 -4.20 18.23 -14.60
N LEU A 157 -4.84 17.16 -15.10
CA LEU A 157 -5.46 17.18 -16.42
C LEU A 157 -6.70 18.09 -16.46
N ARG A 158 -7.51 18.14 -15.39
CA ARG A 158 -8.65 19.08 -15.28
C ARG A 158 -8.23 20.54 -15.28
N ASP A 159 -7.14 20.89 -14.59
CA ASP A 159 -6.55 22.23 -14.68
C ASP A 159 -6.12 22.57 -16.12
N ASN A 160 -5.83 21.55 -16.94
CA ASN A 160 -5.53 21.65 -18.37
C ASN A 160 -6.74 21.35 -19.26
N LYS A 161 -7.96 21.53 -18.74
CA LYS A 161 -9.27 21.43 -19.41
C LYS A 161 -9.83 20.04 -19.65
N TYR A 162 -9.17 18.97 -19.21
CA TYR A 162 -9.68 17.63 -19.45
C TYR A 162 -10.91 17.33 -18.58
N THR A 163 -11.83 16.50 -19.09
CA THR A 163 -12.87 15.84 -18.28
C THR A 163 -12.34 14.48 -17.79
N ALA A 164 -12.45 14.17 -16.49
CA ALA A 164 -11.84 12.95 -15.92
C ALA A 164 -12.88 11.99 -15.32
N TRP A 165 -13.06 10.80 -15.91
CA TRP A 165 -13.99 9.77 -15.44
C TRP A 165 -13.26 8.46 -15.11
N VAL A 166 -13.86 7.67 -14.21
CA VAL A 166 -13.38 6.35 -13.82
C VAL A 166 -14.47 5.29 -14.04
N PHE A 167 -14.06 4.08 -14.43
CA PHE A 167 -14.94 2.99 -14.86
C PHE A 167 -14.55 1.69 -14.16
N HIS A 168 -15.51 1.02 -13.54
CA HIS A 168 -15.28 -0.30 -12.93
C HIS A 168 -16.56 -1.13 -12.86
N GLY A 169 -16.47 -2.41 -13.23
CA GLY A 169 -17.59 -3.36 -13.23
C GLY A 169 -17.95 -3.93 -11.85
N TYR A 170 -17.78 -3.17 -10.77
CA TYR A 170 -18.12 -3.57 -9.41
C TYR A 170 -18.68 -2.41 -8.58
N LYS A 171 -19.16 -2.73 -7.37
CA LYS A 171 -19.84 -1.79 -6.46
C LYS A 171 -18.95 -0.62 -6.07
N LYS A 172 -19.50 0.58 -6.15
CA LYS A 172 -18.77 1.83 -5.91
C LYS A 172 -18.29 2.05 -4.48
N GLU A 173 -18.94 1.44 -3.49
CA GLU A 173 -18.53 1.57 -2.08
C GLU A 173 -17.32 0.70 -1.75
N PHE A 174 -17.00 -0.26 -2.61
CA PHE A 174 -15.86 -1.14 -2.40
C PHE A 174 -14.54 -0.35 -2.46
N TRP A 175 -13.63 -0.65 -1.54
CA TRP A 175 -12.42 0.15 -1.24
C TRP A 175 -12.70 1.65 -0.95
N ASN A 176 -13.93 2.03 -0.57
CA ASN A 176 -14.32 3.43 -0.34
C ASN A 176 -14.12 4.35 -1.58
N ARG A 177 -14.13 3.79 -2.79
CA ARG A 177 -13.89 4.51 -4.05
C ARG A 177 -14.84 5.68 -4.27
N GLU A 178 -16.15 5.51 -4.01
CA GLU A 178 -17.15 6.57 -4.18
C GLU A 178 -16.76 7.87 -3.45
N LYS A 179 -16.19 7.78 -2.25
CA LYS A 179 -15.74 8.94 -1.48
C LYS A 179 -14.36 9.43 -1.94
N ALA A 180 -13.41 8.51 -2.08
CA ALA A 180 -12.02 8.86 -2.39
C ALA A 180 -11.89 9.54 -3.77
N TYR A 181 -12.61 9.06 -4.78
CA TYR A 181 -12.50 9.57 -6.16
C TYR A 181 -12.87 11.05 -6.30
N VAL A 182 -13.78 11.56 -5.46
CA VAL A 182 -14.13 12.99 -5.43
C VAL A 182 -12.89 13.83 -5.10
N ASN A 183 -12.11 13.41 -4.11
CA ASN A 183 -10.91 14.12 -3.67
C ASN A 183 -9.70 13.87 -4.57
N LEU A 184 -9.68 12.78 -5.33
CA LEU A 184 -8.69 12.53 -6.38
C LEU A 184 -8.92 13.35 -7.65
N GLY A 185 -10.13 13.92 -7.81
CA GLY A 185 -10.48 14.82 -8.89
C GLY A 185 -11.24 14.16 -10.04
N PHE A 186 -11.72 12.94 -9.90
CA PHE A 186 -12.64 12.34 -10.86
C PHE A 186 -14.03 12.98 -10.76
N GLU A 187 -14.64 13.26 -11.92
CA GLU A 187 -15.91 13.96 -12.02
C GLU A 187 -17.11 13.02 -12.03
N ARG A 188 -16.89 11.78 -12.47
CA ARG A 188 -17.90 10.73 -12.49
C ARG A 188 -17.24 9.36 -12.34
N PHE A 189 -17.90 8.50 -11.58
CA PHE A 189 -17.58 7.09 -11.47
C PHE A 189 -18.73 6.28 -12.09
N ILE A 190 -18.43 5.59 -13.19
CA ILE A 190 -19.31 4.57 -13.78
C ILE A 190 -19.01 3.25 -13.09
N SER A 191 -19.96 2.74 -12.31
CA SER A 191 -19.80 1.56 -11.47
C SER A 191 -20.77 0.44 -11.88
N GLU A 192 -20.74 -0.72 -11.21
CA GLU A 192 -21.63 -1.87 -11.50
C GLU A 192 -23.10 -1.48 -11.73
N GLU A 193 -23.63 -0.51 -10.95
CA GLU A 193 -25.04 -0.09 -11.04
C GLU A 193 -25.40 0.59 -12.38
N ASP A 194 -24.41 1.04 -13.13
CA ASP A 194 -24.56 1.67 -14.44
C ASP A 194 -24.48 0.65 -15.60
N TYR A 195 -24.08 -0.60 -15.34
CA TYR A 195 -23.91 -1.62 -16.37
C TYR A 195 -25.08 -2.60 -16.39
N GLU A 196 -25.51 -3.01 -17.59
CA GLU A 196 -26.53 -4.04 -17.78
C GLU A 196 -25.89 -5.41 -18.02
N PHE A 197 -26.15 -6.39 -17.16
CA PHE A 197 -25.61 -7.74 -17.29
C PHE A 197 -26.51 -8.79 -16.63
N THR A 198 -26.36 -10.05 -17.03
CA THR A 198 -27.04 -11.20 -16.44
C THR A 198 -26.13 -11.91 -15.43
N GLU A 199 -26.71 -12.76 -14.58
CA GLU A 199 -25.92 -13.58 -13.63
C GLU A 199 -24.84 -14.45 -14.30
N LYS A 200 -25.01 -14.79 -15.60
CA LYS A 200 -24.02 -15.59 -16.35
C LYS A 200 -22.84 -14.76 -16.86
N GLU A 201 -22.99 -13.44 -16.87
CA GLU A 201 -22.00 -12.45 -17.30
C GLU A 201 -21.27 -11.86 -16.09
N SER A 202 -21.30 -12.57 -14.96
CA SER A 202 -20.55 -12.26 -13.76
C SER A 202 -19.75 -13.47 -13.31
N ILE A 203 -18.51 -13.24 -12.87
CA ILE A 203 -17.60 -14.24 -12.30
C ILE A 203 -17.03 -13.66 -11.01
N GLY A 204 -17.01 -14.48 -9.95
CA GLY A 204 -16.55 -14.03 -8.64
C GLY A 204 -17.44 -12.91 -8.11
N PHE A 205 -16.89 -11.70 -8.04
CA PHE A 205 -17.55 -10.54 -7.44
C PHE A 205 -18.27 -9.62 -8.42
N GLY A 206 -17.88 -9.58 -9.70
CA GLY A 206 -18.39 -8.56 -10.62
C GLY A 206 -18.54 -9.00 -12.06
N ILE A 207 -18.72 -8.02 -12.93
CA ILE A 207 -19.02 -8.18 -14.35
C ILE A 207 -17.79 -8.71 -15.08
N ILE A 208 -17.97 -9.63 -16.02
CA ILE A 208 -16.87 -10.11 -16.87
C ILE A 208 -16.37 -9.00 -17.81
N ASP A 209 -15.06 -8.99 -18.06
CA ASP A 209 -14.38 -7.87 -18.74
C ASP A 209 -14.91 -7.66 -20.16
N GLU A 210 -15.34 -8.72 -20.85
CA GLU A 210 -15.93 -8.64 -22.20
C GLU A 210 -17.21 -7.77 -22.22
N VAL A 211 -18.10 -7.98 -21.25
CA VAL A 211 -19.37 -7.23 -21.13
C VAL A 211 -19.11 -5.82 -20.62
N PHE A 212 -18.22 -5.69 -19.64
CA PHE A 212 -17.80 -4.42 -19.06
C PHE A 212 -17.15 -3.50 -20.10
N PHE A 213 -16.17 -3.97 -20.87
CA PHE A 213 -15.49 -3.17 -21.89
C PHE A 213 -16.42 -2.76 -23.04
N SER A 214 -17.29 -3.68 -23.47
CA SER A 214 -18.26 -3.43 -24.55
C SER A 214 -19.13 -2.21 -24.22
N GLN A 215 -19.71 -2.18 -23.02
CA GLN A 215 -20.53 -1.05 -22.56
C GLN A 215 -19.69 0.20 -22.21
N THR A 216 -18.47 0.02 -21.71
CA THR A 216 -17.55 1.13 -21.42
C THR A 216 -17.20 1.93 -22.68
N LEU A 217 -17.16 1.29 -23.85
CA LEU A 217 -16.96 1.99 -25.12
C LEU A 217 -18.10 2.99 -25.42
N ASP A 218 -19.34 2.67 -25.05
CA ASP A 218 -20.47 3.60 -25.21
C ASP A 218 -20.40 4.75 -24.20
N TYR A 219 -19.95 4.48 -22.97
CA TYR A 219 -19.68 5.56 -22.01
C TYR A 219 -18.48 6.44 -22.39
N ILE A 220 -17.47 5.92 -23.10
CA ILE A 220 -16.40 6.74 -23.67
C ILE A 220 -16.96 7.70 -24.72
N LYS A 221 -17.91 7.25 -25.55
CA LYS A 221 -18.63 8.15 -26.46
C LYS A 221 -19.42 9.20 -25.70
N GLU A 222 -20.06 8.85 -24.59
CA GLU A 222 -20.75 9.83 -23.76
C GLU A 222 -19.76 10.87 -23.19
N LEU A 223 -18.64 10.41 -22.65
CA LEU A 223 -17.57 11.25 -22.11
C LEU A 223 -17.01 12.24 -23.14
N ASP A 224 -16.71 11.78 -24.36
CA ASP A 224 -16.23 12.61 -25.47
C ASP A 224 -17.28 13.66 -25.92
N ASN A 225 -18.57 13.42 -25.66
CA ASN A 225 -19.65 14.34 -25.98
C ASN A 225 -20.05 15.27 -24.81
N VAL A 226 -19.39 15.20 -23.66
CA VAL A 226 -19.67 16.09 -22.52
C VAL A 226 -19.36 17.55 -22.88
N ASP A 227 -18.21 17.77 -23.53
CA ASP A 227 -17.77 19.08 -24.05
C ASP A 227 -16.76 18.92 -25.20
N GLU A 228 -16.13 20.01 -25.66
CA GLU A 228 -15.13 19.98 -26.75
C GLU A 228 -13.69 19.72 -26.26
N ASN A 229 -13.49 19.45 -24.96
CA ASN A 229 -12.18 19.22 -24.38
C ASN A 229 -11.76 17.74 -24.49
N PRO A 230 -10.45 17.43 -24.46
CA PRO A 230 -10.00 16.05 -24.34
C PRO A 230 -10.39 15.44 -22.99
N PHE A 231 -10.39 14.12 -22.88
CA PHE A 231 -10.77 13.42 -21.65
C PHE A 231 -9.66 12.56 -21.06
N TYR A 232 -9.80 12.25 -19.77
CA TYR A 232 -9.09 11.18 -19.08
C TYR A 232 -10.08 10.09 -18.65
N ALA A 233 -9.93 8.89 -19.21
CA ALA A 233 -10.68 7.70 -18.82
C ALA A 233 -9.77 6.74 -18.05
N PHE A 234 -10.12 6.44 -16.79
CA PHE A 234 -9.42 5.45 -15.97
C PHE A 234 -10.27 4.19 -15.81
N ILE A 235 -9.84 3.06 -16.34
CA ILE A 235 -10.64 1.84 -16.48
C ILE A 235 -9.99 0.72 -15.67
N ILE A 236 -10.75 0.05 -14.80
CA ILE A 236 -10.25 -0.98 -13.89
C ILE A 236 -10.96 -2.31 -14.18
N THR A 237 -10.22 -3.32 -14.60
CA THR A 237 -10.77 -4.66 -14.92
C THR A 237 -10.95 -5.53 -13.67
N LEU A 238 -11.54 -6.72 -13.79
CA LEU A 238 -11.78 -7.60 -12.64
C LEU A 238 -11.69 -9.10 -12.93
N THR A 239 -11.87 -9.55 -14.18
CA THR A 239 -12.10 -10.99 -14.44
C THR A 239 -10.93 -11.89 -14.03
N SER A 240 -9.70 -11.38 -14.11
CA SER A 240 -8.48 -12.05 -13.67
C SER A 240 -8.23 -11.93 -12.17
N HIS A 241 -9.25 -11.72 -11.32
CA HIS A 241 -9.09 -11.68 -9.87
C HIS A 241 -8.95 -13.09 -9.25
N THR A 242 -8.16 -13.20 -8.18
CA THR A 242 -7.96 -14.44 -7.41
C THR A 242 -9.29 -14.97 -6.84
N PRO A 243 -9.55 -16.29 -6.80
CA PRO A 243 -8.67 -17.43 -7.13
C PRO A 243 -8.64 -17.83 -8.61
N PHE A 244 -8.99 -16.90 -9.52
CA PHE A 244 -8.92 -17.08 -10.98
C PHE A 244 -9.84 -18.18 -11.51
N ASN A 245 -10.95 -18.44 -10.80
CA ASN A 245 -11.89 -19.49 -11.15
C ASN A 245 -12.76 -19.06 -12.34
N MET A 246 -12.43 -19.58 -13.52
CA MET A 246 -13.20 -19.35 -14.73
C MET A 246 -14.21 -20.49 -15.00
N PRO A 247 -15.45 -20.20 -15.44
CA PRO A 247 -16.36 -21.21 -15.97
C PRO A 247 -15.73 -21.99 -17.12
N GLY A 248 -15.90 -23.31 -17.15
CA GLY A 248 -15.22 -24.18 -18.13
C GLY A 248 -15.51 -23.87 -19.60
N HIS A 249 -16.62 -23.19 -19.93
CA HIS A 249 -16.93 -22.77 -21.31
C HIS A 249 -16.17 -21.52 -21.76
N LEU A 250 -15.56 -20.78 -20.82
CA LEU A 250 -14.70 -19.62 -21.08
C LEU A 250 -13.21 -19.97 -21.01
N GLN A 251 -12.88 -21.18 -20.55
CA GLN A 251 -11.51 -21.69 -20.53
C GLN A 251 -11.12 -22.18 -21.92
N THR A 252 -10.14 -21.54 -22.54
CA THR A 252 -9.71 -21.83 -23.92
C THR A 252 -8.26 -22.31 -24.02
N ILE A 253 -7.44 -22.13 -22.98
CA ILE A 253 -6.05 -22.58 -22.96
C ILE A 253 -6.00 -24.07 -22.63
N LYS A 254 -5.22 -24.83 -23.39
CA LYS A 254 -4.84 -26.19 -23.02
C LYS A 254 -3.81 -26.18 -21.89
N LEU A 255 -4.15 -26.75 -20.73
CA LEU A 255 -3.25 -26.90 -19.57
C LEU A 255 -2.50 -28.24 -19.58
N ARG A 256 -1.27 -28.26 -19.06
CA ARG A 256 -0.59 -29.51 -18.67
C ARG A 256 -1.31 -30.14 -17.48
N GLU A 257 -1.29 -31.46 -17.37
CA GLU A 257 -2.04 -32.21 -16.34
C GLU A 257 -1.68 -31.76 -14.92
N GLU A 258 -0.40 -31.50 -14.66
CA GLU A 258 0.12 -31.06 -13.37
C GLU A 258 -0.29 -29.63 -12.97
N HIS A 259 -0.74 -28.81 -13.92
CA HIS A 259 -1.21 -27.44 -13.69
C HIS A 259 -2.74 -27.36 -13.61
N ILE A 260 -3.47 -28.46 -13.84
CA ILE A 260 -4.93 -28.47 -13.66
C ILE A 260 -5.26 -28.28 -12.17
N ASN A 261 -6.19 -27.37 -11.87
CA ASN A 261 -6.59 -26.99 -10.51
C ASN A 261 -5.44 -26.45 -9.65
N THR A 262 -4.40 -25.87 -10.25
CA THR A 262 -3.38 -25.08 -9.55
C THR A 262 -3.65 -23.60 -9.70
N MET A 263 -3.07 -22.78 -8.82
CA MET A 263 -3.17 -21.31 -8.93
C MET A 263 -2.69 -20.83 -10.29
N LEU A 264 -1.56 -21.36 -10.77
CA LEU A 264 -1.02 -21.04 -12.10
C LEU A 264 -2.00 -21.42 -13.22
N GLY A 265 -2.51 -22.66 -13.23
CA GLY A 265 -3.39 -23.09 -14.33
C GLY A 265 -4.68 -22.28 -14.41
N ASN A 266 -5.28 -21.95 -13.26
CA ASN A 266 -6.45 -21.09 -13.19
C ASN A 266 -6.13 -19.66 -13.65
N TYR A 267 -5.00 -19.10 -13.19
CA TYR A 267 -4.55 -17.77 -13.60
C TYR A 267 -4.31 -17.68 -15.12
N LEU A 268 -3.64 -18.67 -15.73
CA LEU A 268 -3.41 -18.68 -17.19
C LEU A 268 -4.72 -18.65 -17.99
N GLN A 269 -5.79 -19.29 -17.51
CA GLN A 269 -7.10 -19.20 -18.16
C GLN A 269 -7.72 -17.81 -18.01
N ALA A 270 -7.73 -17.27 -16.79
CA ALA A 270 -8.38 -16.01 -16.49
C ALA A 270 -7.68 -14.83 -17.18
N ILE A 271 -6.34 -14.78 -17.15
CA ILE A 271 -5.60 -13.68 -17.79
C ILE A 271 -5.64 -13.77 -19.32
N HIS A 272 -5.71 -14.97 -19.90
CA HIS A 272 -5.91 -15.12 -21.35
C HIS A 272 -7.30 -14.63 -21.78
N TYR A 273 -8.33 -14.87 -20.96
CA TYR A 273 -9.66 -14.31 -21.19
C TYR A 273 -9.67 -12.78 -21.07
N ALA A 274 -9.02 -12.22 -20.05
CA ALA A 274 -8.88 -10.77 -19.88
C ALA A 274 -8.14 -10.12 -21.07
N ASP A 275 -7.07 -10.75 -21.57
CA ASP A 275 -6.34 -10.30 -22.76
C ASP A 275 -7.23 -10.29 -24.03
N LYS A 276 -8.07 -11.33 -24.22
CA LYS A 276 -9.06 -11.35 -25.31
C LYS A 276 -10.02 -10.16 -25.22
N ALA A 277 -10.63 -9.95 -24.05
CA ALA A 277 -11.59 -8.87 -23.84
C ALA A 277 -10.94 -7.48 -24.05
N LEU A 278 -9.71 -7.31 -23.56
CA LEU A 278 -8.90 -6.11 -23.79
C LEU A 278 -8.62 -5.89 -25.29
N GLY A 279 -8.25 -6.94 -26.01
CA GLY A 279 -8.05 -6.88 -27.47
C GLY A 279 -9.29 -6.40 -28.21
N GLU A 280 -10.47 -6.93 -27.85
CA GLU A 280 -11.76 -6.54 -28.42
C GLU A 280 -12.09 -5.07 -28.11
N PHE A 281 -11.77 -4.60 -26.91
CA PHE A 281 -11.91 -3.20 -26.52
C PHE A 281 -11.01 -2.26 -27.33
N LEU A 282 -9.72 -2.61 -27.50
CA LEU A 282 -8.78 -1.84 -28.31
C LEU A 282 -9.22 -1.76 -29.78
N GLU A 283 -9.71 -2.85 -30.37
CA GLU A 283 -10.32 -2.83 -31.71
C GLU A 283 -11.60 -1.97 -31.75
N GLY A 284 -12.37 -1.95 -30.67
CA GLY A 284 -13.49 -1.02 -30.48
C GLY A 284 -13.04 0.44 -30.54
N LEU A 285 -12.03 0.82 -29.76
CA LEU A 285 -11.46 2.17 -29.78
C LEU A 285 -10.96 2.56 -31.17
N ARG A 286 -10.33 1.64 -31.91
CA ARG A 286 -9.90 1.88 -33.32
C ARG A 286 -11.09 2.14 -34.23
N ARG A 287 -12.12 1.29 -34.16
CA ARG A 287 -13.31 1.39 -35.01
C ARG A 287 -14.08 2.69 -34.78
N GLU A 288 -14.13 3.16 -33.54
CA GLU A 288 -14.82 4.39 -33.17
C GLU A 288 -13.92 5.64 -33.31
N GLY A 289 -12.64 5.48 -33.69
CA GLY A 289 -11.70 6.58 -33.94
C GLY A 289 -11.01 7.15 -32.70
N TYR A 290 -11.21 6.57 -31.52
CA TYR A 290 -10.57 7.02 -30.28
C TYR A 290 -9.09 6.61 -30.20
N TYR A 291 -8.71 5.46 -30.77
CA TYR A 291 -7.34 4.96 -30.67
C TYR A 291 -6.30 5.92 -31.28
N ASP A 292 -6.59 6.50 -32.45
CA ASP A 292 -5.68 7.42 -33.16
C ASP A 292 -5.60 8.83 -32.55
N ASN A 293 -6.45 9.13 -31.56
CA ASN A 293 -6.49 10.41 -30.86
C ASN A 293 -6.32 10.30 -29.33
N SER A 294 -5.91 9.13 -28.85
CA SER A 294 -5.71 8.89 -27.41
C SER A 294 -4.32 8.32 -27.16
N VAL A 295 -3.63 8.83 -26.14
CA VAL A 295 -2.57 8.06 -25.48
C VAL A 295 -3.26 6.94 -24.71
N VAL A 296 -2.88 5.69 -24.97
CA VAL A 296 -3.43 4.52 -24.29
C VAL A 296 -2.35 3.90 -23.43
N ALA A 297 -2.52 3.91 -22.11
CA ALA A 297 -1.62 3.26 -21.18
C ALA A 297 -2.28 2.07 -20.51
N ILE A 298 -1.58 0.94 -20.42
CA ILE A 298 -2.07 -0.32 -19.85
C ILE A 298 -1.03 -0.80 -18.86
N TYR A 299 -1.45 -1.11 -17.63
CA TYR A 299 -0.54 -1.66 -16.62
C TYR A 299 -1.20 -2.71 -15.76
N GLY A 300 -0.39 -3.61 -15.20
CA GLY A 300 -0.84 -4.51 -14.14
C GLY A 300 -0.77 -3.85 -12.77
N ASP A 301 -1.79 -4.04 -11.94
CA ASP A 301 -1.83 -3.46 -10.60
C ASP A 301 -0.95 -4.17 -9.58
N HIS A 302 -1.00 -5.50 -9.55
CA HIS A 302 -0.23 -6.29 -8.61
C HIS A 302 -0.06 -7.75 -9.06
N PHE A 303 0.67 -8.51 -8.25
CA PHE A 303 0.90 -9.93 -8.49
C PHE A 303 -0.42 -10.72 -8.52
N ALA A 304 -0.44 -11.76 -9.35
CA ALA A 304 -1.43 -12.83 -9.26
C ALA A 304 -0.94 -13.94 -8.33
N ILE A 305 0.31 -14.37 -8.52
CA ILE A 305 0.92 -15.49 -7.82
C ILE A 305 1.99 -14.95 -6.87
N PHE A 306 1.61 -14.65 -5.64
CA PHE A 306 2.57 -14.26 -4.61
C PHE A 306 3.57 -15.37 -4.28
N GLY A 307 3.14 -16.62 -4.42
CA GLY A 307 3.95 -17.79 -4.05
C GLY A 307 4.12 -17.92 -2.53
N SER A 308 3.04 -17.77 -1.74
CA SER A 308 3.06 -18.01 -0.29
C SER A 308 3.30 -19.50 0.01
N GLU A 309 2.73 -20.39 -0.79
CA GLU A 309 2.96 -21.83 -0.71
C GLU A 309 4.22 -22.25 -1.46
N GLN A 310 4.97 -23.20 -0.89
CA GLN A 310 6.18 -23.74 -1.54
C GLN A 310 5.87 -24.35 -2.91
N ARG A 311 4.72 -25.01 -3.03
CA ARG A 311 4.27 -25.64 -4.28
C ARG A 311 4.13 -24.61 -5.41
N ASP A 312 3.54 -23.45 -5.12
CA ASP A 312 3.38 -22.40 -6.13
C ASP A 312 4.75 -21.83 -6.54
N ARG A 313 5.67 -21.65 -5.58
CA ARG A 313 7.05 -21.22 -5.89
C ARG A 313 7.78 -22.23 -6.76
N ASP A 314 7.62 -23.53 -6.49
CA ASP A 314 8.26 -24.60 -7.27
C ASP A 314 7.71 -24.63 -8.71
N ILE A 315 6.38 -24.56 -8.86
CA ILE A 315 5.70 -24.49 -10.17
C ILE A 315 6.15 -23.27 -10.96
N MET A 316 6.19 -22.09 -10.33
CA MET A 316 6.65 -20.87 -10.98
C MET A 316 8.14 -20.94 -11.35
N SER A 317 8.97 -21.53 -10.49
CA SER A 317 10.40 -21.67 -10.78
C SER A 317 10.67 -22.63 -11.94
N ASP A 318 9.87 -23.70 -12.06
CA ASP A 318 9.91 -24.62 -13.21
C ASP A 318 9.44 -23.92 -14.50
N LEU A 319 8.31 -23.21 -14.45
CA LEU A 319 7.78 -22.46 -15.60
C LEU A 319 8.80 -21.44 -16.13
N LEU A 320 9.44 -20.69 -15.24
CA LEU A 320 10.38 -19.61 -15.59
C LEU A 320 11.82 -20.09 -15.79
N ASN A 321 12.10 -21.36 -15.48
CA ASN A 321 13.43 -21.95 -15.51
C ASN A 321 14.48 -21.13 -14.71
N LYS A 322 14.06 -20.58 -13.57
CA LYS A 322 14.90 -19.80 -12.63
C LYS A 322 14.19 -19.71 -11.26
N PRO A 323 14.89 -19.35 -10.17
CA PRO A 323 14.24 -19.11 -8.88
C PRO A 323 13.18 -18.01 -8.98
N TYR A 324 11.95 -18.29 -8.54
CA TYR A 324 10.88 -17.29 -8.45
C TYR A 324 11.08 -16.40 -7.22
N ASN A 325 11.63 -15.21 -7.42
CA ASN A 325 12.02 -14.29 -6.34
C ASN A 325 11.15 -13.01 -6.32
N LEU A 326 11.43 -12.09 -5.39
CA LEU A 326 10.67 -10.83 -5.23
C LEU A 326 10.61 -9.99 -6.50
N GLY A 327 11.70 -9.96 -7.27
CA GLY A 327 11.79 -9.26 -8.54
C GLY A 327 10.93 -9.86 -9.66
N ASP A 328 10.55 -11.13 -9.56
CA ASP A 328 9.58 -11.76 -10.46
C ASP A 328 8.14 -11.59 -9.96
N ILE A 329 7.95 -11.73 -8.64
CA ILE A 329 6.64 -11.59 -7.99
C ILE A 329 6.09 -10.20 -8.26
N MET A 330 6.87 -9.15 -8.02
CA MET A 330 6.39 -7.78 -8.05
C MET A 330 6.37 -7.12 -9.44
N ASN A 331 6.92 -7.78 -10.46
CA ASN A 331 7.03 -7.20 -11.79
C ASN A 331 5.68 -7.30 -12.52
N VAL A 332 5.19 -6.14 -12.95
CA VAL A 332 3.93 -5.95 -13.69
C VAL A 332 4.24 -5.16 -14.95
N PRO A 333 3.61 -5.44 -16.10
CA PRO A 333 3.92 -4.70 -17.32
C PRO A 333 3.37 -3.28 -17.22
N LEU A 334 4.03 -2.35 -17.91
CA LEU A 334 3.43 -1.09 -18.35
C LEU A 334 3.64 -0.98 -19.86
N ILE A 335 2.57 -0.70 -20.59
CA ILE A 335 2.58 -0.50 -22.04
C ILE A 335 1.92 0.85 -22.31
N ILE A 336 2.60 1.74 -23.02
CA ILE A 336 2.08 3.05 -23.40
C ILE A 336 2.10 3.17 -24.92
N HIS A 337 0.93 3.29 -25.52
CA HIS A 337 0.77 3.61 -26.94
C HIS A 337 0.55 5.11 -27.13
N ILE A 338 1.41 5.73 -27.95
CA ILE A 338 1.38 7.16 -28.26
C ILE A 338 0.97 7.32 -29.73
N PRO A 339 -0.20 7.92 -30.02
CA PRO A 339 -0.72 7.98 -31.38
C PRO A 339 0.17 8.87 -32.26
N GLY A 340 0.51 8.37 -33.45
CA GLY A 340 1.35 9.09 -34.43
C GLY A 340 2.86 8.99 -34.19
N LEU A 341 3.30 8.28 -33.15
CA LEU A 341 4.70 7.91 -33.00
C LEU A 341 5.00 6.70 -33.90
N GLU A 342 6.03 6.79 -34.75
CA GLU A 342 6.40 5.72 -35.68
C GLU A 342 7.36 4.67 -35.07
N ASP A 343 7.77 4.87 -33.83
CA ASP A 343 8.75 4.06 -33.13
C ASP A 343 8.09 3.13 -32.10
N ASN A 344 8.71 2.00 -31.80
CA ASN A 344 8.30 1.11 -30.72
C ASN A 344 9.54 0.61 -29.97
N LYS A 345 9.49 0.66 -28.64
CA LYS A 345 10.69 0.47 -27.79
C LYS A 345 10.36 -0.30 -26.53
N THR A 346 11.27 -1.19 -26.14
CA THR A 346 11.30 -1.76 -24.78
C THR A 346 12.22 -0.89 -23.92
N ILE A 347 11.72 -0.46 -22.76
CA ILE A 347 12.42 0.37 -21.78
C ILE A 347 12.68 -0.48 -20.55
N SER A 348 13.93 -0.91 -20.42
CA SER A 348 14.35 -1.82 -19.33
C SER A 348 14.94 -1.12 -18.12
N LYS A 349 14.82 0.22 -18.05
CA LYS A 349 15.15 0.95 -16.83
C LYS A 349 14.16 0.59 -15.73
N ILE A 350 14.64 0.37 -14.51
CA ILE A 350 13.76 0.07 -13.40
C ILE A 350 12.80 1.23 -13.08
N GLY A 351 11.54 0.88 -12.86
CA GLY A 351 10.50 1.80 -12.42
C GLY A 351 9.38 1.09 -11.65
N SER A 352 8.47 1.87 -11.10
CA SER A 352 7.29 1.38 -10.39
C SER A 352 6.07 2.24 -10.68
N GLN A 353 4.92 1.87 -10.10
CA GLN A 353 3.69 2.67 -10.17
C GLN A 353 3.85 4.12 -9.73
N LEU A 354 4.83 4.44 -8.87
CA LEU A 354 5.16 5.84 -8.53
C LEU A 354 5.58 6.65 -9.77
N ASP A 355 6.26 6.01 -10.71
CA ASP A 355 6.86 6.63 -11.89
C ASP A 355 5.86 6.85 -13.03
N PHE A 356 4.64 6.32 -12.92
CA PHE A 356 3.60 6.46 -13.95
C PHE A 356 3.22 7.93 -14.19
N LEU A 357 2.80 8.62 -13.13
CA LEU A 357 2.35 10.01 -13.20
C LEU A 357 3.40 10.94 -13.86
N PRO A 358 4.67 11.02 -13.40
CA PRO A 358 5.65 11.89 -14.04
C PRO A 358 5.94 11.51 -15.50
N THR A 359 5.94 10.22 -15.83
CA THR A 359 6.13 9.73 -17.21
C THR A 359 4.96 10.12 -18.12
N ILE A 360 3.72 9.97 -17.65
CA ILE A 360 2.52 10.36 -18.40
C ILE A 360 2.42 11.89 -18.53
N LEU A 361 2.72 12.66 -17.48
CA LEU A 361 2.74 14.12 -17.57
C LEU A 361 3.77 14.61 -18.59
N ASN A 362 4.93 13.96 -18.66
CA ASN A 362 5.92 14.19 -19.69
C ASN A 362 5.37 13.95 -21.10
N ILE A 363 4.79 12.77 -21.37
CA ILE A 363 4.19 12.44 -22.68
C ILE A 363 3.06 13.43 -23.02
N MET A 364 2.19 13.73 -22.08
CA MET A 364 1.04 14.64 -22.26
C MET A 364 1.46 16.12 -22.33
N GLY A 365 2.70 16.46 -21.97
CA GLY A 365 3.26 17.81 -22.08
C GLY A 365 2.73 18.80 -21.03
N TYR A 366 2.47 18.29 -19.83
CA TYR A 366 2.03 19.06 -18.65
C TYR A 366 3.03 18.88 -17.49
N GLU A 367 2.97 19.77 -16.51
CA GLU A 367 3.84 19.75 -15.33
C GLU A 367 2.97 19.72 -14.06
N ASN A 368 3.45 19.05 -13.01
CA ASN A 368 2.80 19.13 -11.71
C ASN A 368 3.18 20.45 -11.01
N GLN A 369 2.25 21.42 -11.03
CA GLN A 369 2.53 22.78 -10.54
C GLN A 369 2.27 22.97 -9.04
N LYS A 370 1.48 22.10 -8.41
CA LYS A 370 0.98 22.31 -7.04
C LYS A 370 1.20 21.12 -6.12
N GLY A 371 1.46 19.94 -6.67
CA GLY A 371 1.60 18.69 -5.94
C GLY A 371 3.06 18.27 -5.75
N ILE A 372 3.21 17.12 -5.09
CA ILE A 372 4.48 16.43 -4.88
C ILE A 372 4.37 15.05 -5.52
N MET A 373 5.45 14.63 -6.15
CA MET A 373 5.65 13.30 -6.71
C MET A 373 6.94 12.73 -6.13
N PHE A 374 6.97 11.42 -5.91
CA PHE A 374 8.18 10.68 -5.54
C PHE A 374 8.78 9.93 -6.72
N GLY A 375 7.94 9.55 -7.70
CA GLY A 375 8.39 8.88 -8.91
C GLY A 375 9.18 9.80 -9.84
N LYS A 376 9.83 9.17 -10.81
CA LYS A 376 10.67 9.78 -11.84
C LYS A 376 10.11 9.50 -13.23
N ASP A 377 10.33 10.41 -14.17
CA ASP A 377 9.98 10.20 -15.58
C ASP A 377 10.89 9.13 -16.20
N LEU A 378 10.35 7.95 -16.47
CA LEU A 378 11.10 6.79 -16.97
C LEU A 378 11.68 6.99 -18.38
N LEU A 379 11.24 8.03 -19.10
CA LEU A 379 11.68 8.32 -20.46
C LEU A 379 12.88 9.27 -20.52
N ASN A 380 13.03 10.15 -19.53
CA ASN A 380 14.02 11.23 -19.57
C ASN A 380 14.94 11.30 -18.33
N TYR A 381 14.59 10.62 -17.24
CA TYR A 381 15.43 10.62 -16.06
C TYR A 381 16.66 9.73 -16.30
N GLU A 382 17.86 10.25 -16.04
CA GLU A 382 19.15 9.57 -16.30
C GLU A 382 19.80 8.98 -15.03
N GLY A 383 19.29 9.30 -13.83
CA GLY A 383 19.86 8.83 -12.56
C GLY A 383 19.40 7.42 -12.16
N ASP A 384 19.97 6.91 -11.06
CA ASP A 384 19.55 5.65 -10.46
C ASP A 384 18.10 5.73 -9.96
N ASN A 385 17.37 4.63 -10.10
CA ASN A 385 16.01 4.49 -9.57
C ASN A 385 15.90 3.19 -8.75
N PHE A 386 14.87 3.09 -7.93
CA PHE A 386 14.62 1.91 -7.11
C PHE A 386 13.12 1.70 -6.88
N VAL A 387 12.79 0.46 -6.55
CA VAL A 387 11.46 0.05 -6.09
C VAL A 387 11.56 -0.23 -4.61
N ALA A 388 10.62 0.27 -3.82
CA ALA A 388 10.62 0.16 -2.36
C ALA A 388 9.35 -0.55 -1.87
N PRO A 389 9.31 -1.90 -1.84
CA PRO A 389 8.15 -2.65 -1.39
C PRO A 389 7.76 -2.31 0.06
N LEU A 390 6.46 -2.20 0.34
CA LEU A 390 5.94 -1.83 1.66
C LEU A 390 5.47 -3.03 2.48
N VAL A 391 4.41 -3.73 2.04
CA VAL A 391 3.72 -4.76 2.86
C VAL A 391 4.16 -6.18 2.50
N TYR A 392 4.52 -6.41 1.24
CA TYR A 392 4.86 -7.75 0.72
C TYR A 392 6.36 -8.08 0.79
N ALA A 393 7.16 -7.16 1.34
CA ALA A 393 8.50 -7.40 1.87
C ALA A 393 8.68 -6.53 3.12
N VAL A 394 9.69 -6.82 3.94
CA VAL A 394 9.95 -6.00 5.14
C VAL A 394 10.29 -4.57 4.69
N LYS A 395 9.63 -3.55 5.27
CA LYS A 395 9.89 -2.13 5.00
C LYS A 395 11.40 -1.84 5.00
N GLY A 396 11.89 -1.21 3.94
CA GLY A 396 13.32 -0.99 3.71
C GLY A 396 13.98 -2.02 2.80
N SER A 397 13.28 -3.08 2.41
CA SER A 397 13.65 -3.88 1.24
C SER A 397 13.57 -3.00 -0.02
N PHE A 398 14.38 -3.29 -1.03
CA PHE A 398 14.33 -2.54 -2.29
C PHE A 398 14.85 -3.37 -3.47
N ILE A 399 14.50 -2.92 -4.68
CA ILE A 399 14.98 -3.49 -5.94
C ILE A 399 15.59 -2.35 -6.77
N THR A 400 16.77 -2.55 -7.34
CA THR A 400 17.43 -1.63 -8.30
C THR A 400 17.63 -2.32 -9.63
N ASP A 401 18.27 -1.69 -10.61
CA ASP A 401 18.58 -2.33 -11.91
C ASP A 401 19.37 -3.65 -11.77
N ASP A 402 20.22 -3.77 -10.74
CA ASP A 402 21.10 -4.93 -10.57
C ASP A 402 20.87 -5.72 -9.28
N VAL A 403 20.19 -5.17 -8.27
CA VAL A 403 20.15 -5.76 -6.91
C VAL A 403 18.71 -5.95 -6.41
N ILE A 404 18.47 -7.07 -5.71
CA ILE A 404 17.32 -7.20 -4.79
C ILE A 404 17.88 -7.28 -3.37
N PHE A 405 17.53 -6.29 -2.55
CA PHE A 405 17.88 -6.23 -1.14
C PHE A 405 16.67 -6.63 -0.29
N TYR A 406 16.87 -7.63 0.56
CA TYR A 406 15.86 -8.14 1.49
C TYR A 406 16.20 -7.68 2.91
N MET A 407 15.42 -6.74 3.41
CA MET A 407 15.53 -6.34 4.81
C MET A 407 15.22 -7.54 5.72
N SER A 408 16.05 -7.74 6.73
CA SER A 408 15.86 -8.80 7.71
C SER A 408 14.59 -8.59 8.52
N ARG A 409 14.02 -9.69 9.05
CA ARG A 409 12.77 -9.64 9.83
C ARG A 409 12.90 -8.89 11.15
N ASP A 410 14.08 -8.94 11.76
CA ASP A 410 14.42 -8.13 12.93
C ASP A 410 14.60 -6.64 12.59
N GLY A 411 14.59 -6.30 11.30
CA GLY A 411 14.74 -4.95 10.80
C GLY A 411 16.16 -4.39 10.93
N ILE A 412 17.14 -5.20 11.27
CA ILE A 412 18.52 -4.75 11.44
C ILE A 412 19.27 -4.84 10.10
N PHE A 413 19.74 -3.72 9.55
CA PHE A 413 20.30 -3.69 8.19
C PHE A 413 21.46 -4.69 8.00
N LYS A 414 22.39 -4.77 8.95
CA LYS A 414 23.54 -5.69 8.87
C LYS A 414 23.16 -7.18 8.87
N ASN A 415 21.94 -7.52 9.29
CA ASN A 415 21.42 -8.89 9.28
C ASN A 415 20.64 -9.21 7.98
N SER A 416 20.51 -8.22 7.11
CA SER A 416 19.84 -8.34 5.80
C SER A 416 20.73 -9.08 4.81
N TYR A 417 20.17 -9.43 3.65
CA TYR A 417 20.94 -10.00 2.55
C TYR A 417 20.48 -9.40 1.23
N ALA A 418 21.37 -9.45 0.24
CA ALA A 418 21.06 -9.01 -1.11
C ALA A 418 21.50 -10.06 -2.13
N ILE A 419 20.86 -10.04 -3.30
CA ILE A 419 21.21 -10.87 -4.44
C ILE A 419 21.35 -10.02 -5.70
N ASP A 420 22.20 -10.45 -6.62
CA ASP A 420 22.24 -9.94 -7.98
C ASP A 420 20.99 -10.42 -8.74
N ARG A 421 20.29 -9.49 -9.41
CA ARG A 421 19.03 -9.77 -10.12
C ARG A 421 19.19 -10.73 -11.29
N LYS A 422 20.34 -10.72 -11.95
CA LYS A 422 20.61 -11.51 -13.16
C LYS A 422 21.09 -12.90 -12.79
N THR A 423 21.99 -13.02 -11.82
CA THR A 423 22.61 -14.31 -11.45
C THR A 423 21.94 -15.01 -10.28
N ASN A 424 21.13 -14.30 -9.48
CA ASN A 424 20.61 -14.77 -8.18
C ASN A 424 21.71 -15.12 -7.15
N GLU A 425 22.96 -14.72 -7.39
CA GLU A 425 24.05 -14.92 -6.44
C GLU A 425 23.97 -13.91 -5.30
N LYS A 426 24.39 -14.31 -4.10
CA LYS A 426 24.43 -13.43 -2.94
C LYS A 426 25.48 -12.34 -3.10
N ILE A 427 25.14 -11.13 -2.66
CA ILE A 427 26.06 -10.01 -2.57
C ILE A 427 26.62 -9.97 -1.14
N GLU A 428 27.93 -10.09 -1.02
CA GLU A 428 28.63 -10.13 0.28
C GLU A 428 28.76 -8.73 0.91
N ASP A 429 29.00 -7.69 0.10
CA ASP A 429 29.16 -6.31 0.57
C ASP A 429 27.82 -5.58 0.64
N ILE A 430 27.01 -5.94 1.64
CA ILE A 430 25.72 -5.28 1.91
C ILE A 430 25.89 -3.82 2.37
N GLU A 431 27.02 -3.44 2.98
CA GLU A 431 27.23 -2.07 3.47
C GLU A 431 27.31 -1.05 2.34
N SER A 432 27.79 -1.45 1.16
CA SER A 432 27.75 -0.63 -0.06
C SER A 432 26.33 -0.17 -0.45
N LEU A 433 25.30 -0.89 0.00
CA LEU A 433 23.90 -0.66 -0.30
C LEU A 433 23.18 0.26 0.71
N ARG A 434 23.87 0.64 1.80
CA ARG A 434 23.30 1.47 2.88
C ARG A 434 22.73 2.80 2.39
N PRO A 435 23.38 3.55 1.48
CA PRO A 435 22.83 4.83 1.01
C PRO A 435 21.47 4.67 0.31
N ILE A 436 21.27 3.59 -0.43
CA ILE A 436 20.01 3.29 -1.12
C ILE A 436 18.93 2.96 -0.10
N TYR A 437 19.26 2.12 0.90
CA TYR A 437 18.36 1.81 2.00
C TYR A 437 17.91 3.07 2.78
N GLU A 438 18.84 3.96 3.13
CA GLU A 438 18.51 5.19 3.85
C GLU A 438 17.56 6.07 3.04
N LYS A 439 17.80 6.19 1.72
CA LYS A 439 16.93 6.93 0.80
C LYS A 439 15.54 6.30 0.67
N VAL A 440 15.45 4.97 0.59
CA VAL A 440 14.19 4.23 0.58
C VAL A 440 13.35 4.53 1.83
N ILE A 441 13.95 4.46 3.02
CA ILE A 441 13.25 4.75 4.28
C ILE A 441 12.82 6.21 4.35
N GLU A 442 13.69 7.11 3.93
CA GLU A 442 13.41 8.54 3.88
C GLU A 442 12.20 8.83 2.99
N ASP A 443 12.17 8.33 1.76
CA ASP A 443 11.08 8.60 0.81
C ASP A 443 9.73 8.04 1.28
N ILE A 444 9.72 6.82 1.83
CA ILE A 444 8.51 6.23 2.42
C ILE A 444 8.00 7.10 3.57
N ASN A 445 8.87 7.44 4.52
CA ASN A 445 8.48 8.22 5.70
C ASN A 445 7.99 9.61 5.32
N LYS A 446 8.64 10.26 4.35
CA LYS A 446 8.23 11.56 3.81
C LYS A 446 6.83 11.49 3.20
N SER A 447 6.56 10.49 2.36
CA SER A 447 5.24 10.32 1.75
C SER A 447 4.15 10.04 2.79
N HIS A 448 4.41 9.16 3.76
CA HIS A 448 3.46 8.88 4.85
C HIS A 448 3.18 10.11 5.70
N TYR A 449 4.19 10.95 5.96
CA TYR A 449 4.02 12.22 6.67
C TYR A 449 3.13 13.21 5.88
N ILE A 450 3.30 13.29 4.55
CA ILE A 450 2.45 14.11 3.67
C ILE A 450 0.99 13.68 3.77
N LEU A 451 0.71 12.37 3.71
CA LEU A 451 -0.64 11.83 3.83
C LEU A 451 -1.22 12.09 5.21
N LYS A 452 -0.50 11.75 6.28
CA LYS A 452 -1.00 11.86 7.66
C LYS A 452 -1.41 13.28 8.06
N HIS A 453 -0.75 14.29 7.49
CA HIS A 453 -0.95 15.69 7.85
C HIS A 453 -1.68 16.50 6.78
N ASP A 454 -2.18 15.86 5.72
CA ASP A 454 -2.82 16.52 4.57
C ASP A 454 -1.97 17.71 4.05
N LEU A 455 -0.64 17.50 3.95
CA LEU A 455 0.29 18.61 3.68
C LEU A 455 0.09 19.24 2.30
N LEU A 456 -0.42 18.46 1.34
CA LEU A 456 -0.75 18.95 0.01
C LEU A 456 -1.78 20.07 0.08
N LYS A 457 -2.77 19.98 0.98
CA LYS A 457 -3.72 21.07 1.20
C LYS A 457 -3.02 22.38 1.56
N GLN A 458 -2.11 22.33 2.53
CA GLN A 458 -1.39 23.52 2.98
C GLN A 458 -0.51 24.09 1.87
N LEU A 459 0.19 23.23 1.13
CA LEU A 459 1.03 23.64 0.00
C LEU A 459 0.22 24.31 -1.10
N ILE A 460 -0.96 23.79 -1.42
CA ILE A 460 -1.85 24.34 -2.45
C ILE A 460 -2.44 25.68 -1.99
N GLU A 461 -2.94 25.76 -0.76
CA GLU A 461 -3.60 26.96 -0.22
C GLU A 461 -2.63 28.13 0.01
N SER A 462 -1.37 27.84 0.34
CA SER A 462 -0.37 28.86 0.67
C SER A 462 0.53 29.29 -0.51
N GLY A 463 0.42 28.63 -1.67
CA GLY A 463 1.31 28.85 -2.81
C GLY A 463 2.72 28.26 -2.63
N GLY A 464 2.82 27.08 -2.01
CA GLY A 464 4.04 26.26 -1.95
C GLY A 464 4.77 26.25 -0.59
N LYS A 465 4.14 26.73 0.49
CA LYS A 465 4.71 26.70 1.85
C LYS A 465 3.85 25.82 2.78
N ALA A 466 4.47 24.94 3.54
CA ALA A 466 3.76 24.24 4.62
C ALA A 466 4.21 24.84 5.96
N ASP A 467 3.28 25.02 6.91
CA ASP A 467 3.64 25.41 8.27
C ASP A 467 4.10 24.17 9.04
N ILE A 468 5.31 23.72 8.71
CA ILE A 468 5.93 22.53 9.28
C ILE A 468 6.27 22.73 10.76
N ASP A 469 6.68 23.95 11.13
CA ASP A 469 7.01 24.30 12.51
C ASP A 469 5.74 24.30 13.40
N GLY A 470 4.58 24.67 12.86
CA GLY A 470 3.27 24.56 13.51
C GLY A 470 2.68 23.14 13.50
N LEU A 471 3.25 22.24 12.69
CA LEU A 471 2.95 20.80 12.66
C LEU A 471 3.77 20.00 13.66
N GLU A 472 4.71 20.63 14.38
CA GLU A 472 5.35 20.04 15.55
C GLU A 472 4.28 19.59 16.55
N ILE A 473 4.12 18.27 16.56
CA ILE A 473 3.65 17.45 17.67
C ILE A 473 2.28 17.86 18.23
N SER A 474 1.25 17.36 17.56
CA SER A 474 0.16 16.76 18.32
C SER A 474 0.64 15.49 19.01
N ASN A 475 1.30 15.78 20.10
CA ASN A 475 1.75 14.88 21.13
C ASN A 475 0.59 13.94 21.46
N LEU A 476 0.85 12.63 21.49
CA LEU A 476 0.33 11.84 22.61
C LEU A 476 0.36 12.73 23.85
N PRO A 477 -0.61 12.72 24.77
CA PRO A 477 -0.50 13.49 26.01
C PRO A 477 0.59 12.93 26.94
N LEU A 478 1.75 12.51 26.40
CA LEU A 478 2.98 12.14 27.08
C LEU A 478 3.30 13.21 28.09
N GLU A 479 3.03 12.86 29.32
CA GLU A 479 3.30 13.70 30.46
C GLU A 479 4.76 13.57 30.87
N ASP A 480 5.27 14.61 31.54
CA ASP A 480 6.60 14.58 32.14
C ASP A 480 6.81 13.37 33.07
N SER A 481 5.72 12.88 33.67
CA SER A 481 5.71 11.67 34.49
C SER A 481 4.43 10.86 34.27
N ILE A 482 4.61 9.58 33.96
CA ILE A 482 3.55 8.58 33.80
C ILE A 482 3.57 7.68 35.05
N PRO A 483 2.57 7.78 35.96
CA PRO A 483 2.50 6.95 37.15
C PRO A 483 2.24 5.48 36.81
N LYS A 484 2.84 4.56 37.57
CA LYS A 484 2.62 3.13 37.46
C LYS A 484 1.63 2.65 38.52
N CYS A 485 0.52 2.08 38.07
CA CYS A 485 -0.47 1.47 38.93
C CYS A 485 -0.09 0.00 39.19
N VAL A 486 0.62 -0.24 40.29
CA VAL A 486 1.16 -1.57 40.65
C VAL A 486 0.31 -2.26 41.71
N ASP A 487 -0.11 -1.53 42.75
CA ASP A 487 -0.79 -2.06 43.92
C ASP A 487 -2.25 -1.58 43.93
N ASN A 488 -3.20 -2.50 43.70
CA ASN A 488 -4.62 -2.16 43.52
C ASN A 488 -4.83 -1.14 42.37
N PRO A 489 -4.52 -1.55 41.12
CA PRO A 489 -4.40 -0.65 39.99
C PRO A 489 -5.67 0.16 39.68
N ILE A 490 -6.87 -0.39 39.88
CA ILE A 490 -8.13 0.33 39.64
C ILE A 490 -8.31 1.50 40.62
N TYR A 491 -7.88 1.34 41.87
CA TYR A 491 -7.92 2.43 42.84
C TYR A 491 -6.90 3.52 42.48
N GLN A 492 -5.67 3.12 42.18
CA GLN A 492 -4.59 4.04 41.79
C GLN A 492 -4.91 4.81 40.49
N LEU A 493 -5.57 4.17 39.52
CA LEU A 493 -6.05 4.83 38.30
C LEU A 493 -7.00 5.99 38.62
N LYS A 494 -7.94 5.78 39.54
CA LYS A 494 -8.88 6.82 39.98
C LYS A 494 -8.17 7.95 40.70
N GLU A 495 -7.25 7.65 41.61
CA GLU A 495 -6.49 8.68 42.33
C GLU A 495 -5.64 9.53 41.38
N ASN A 496 -4.91 8.90 40.46
CA ASN A 496 -4.08 9.61 39.48
C ASN A 496 -4.94 10.47 38.54
N THR A 497 -6.10 9.98 38.11
CA THR A 497 -7.02 10.75 37.24
C THR A 497 -7.59 11.98 37.95
N VAL A 498 -7.94 11.84 39.24
CA VAL A 498 -8.35 12.97 40.10
C VAL A 498 -7.20 13.95 40.30
N ALA A 499 -5.95 13.46 40.39
CA ALA A 499 -4.75 14.28 40.45
C ALA A 499 -4.37 14.94 39.10
N GLY A 500 -5.19 14.78 38.06
CA GLY A 500 -4.99 15.42 36.75
C GLY A 500 -4.19 14.61 35.74
N LYS A 501 -3.77 13.38 36.10
CA LYS A 501 -3.07 12.48 35.17
C LYS A 501 -4.02 11.93 34.11
N ARG A 502 -3.54 11.86 32.88
CA ARG A 502 -4.23 11.40 31.67
C ARG A 502 -3.47 10.30 30.95
N VAL A 503 -2.16 10.15 31.17
CA VAL A 503 -1.42 8.97 30.75
C VAL A 503 -0.97 8.19 31.99
N ILE A 504 -1.45 6.96 32.14
CA ILE A 504 -1.20 6.13 33.33
C ILE A 504 -0.79 4.73 32.89
N SER A 505 0.21 4.14 33.54
CA SER A 505 0.68 2.79 33.21
C SER A 505 0.04 1.72 34.09
N VAL A 506 -0.31 0.59 33.47
CA VAL A 506 -0.89 -0.59 34.13
C VAL A 506 -0.22 -1.84 33.58
N GLU A 507 0.11 -2.78 34.47
CA GLU A 507 0.71 -4.06 34.11
C GLU A 507 -0.35 -5.17 34.00
N VAL A 508 -0.31 -5.91 32.90
CA VAL A 508 -1.20 -7.04 32.59
C VAL A 508 -0.43 -8.35 32.49
N LYS A 509 -1.12 -9.45 32.78
CA LYS A 509 -0.61 -10.83 32.72
C LYS A 509 -1.70 -11.80 32.33
N TRP A 510 -1.31 -12.98 31.88
CA TRP A 510 -2.23 -14.08 31.66
C TRP A 510 -2.75 -14.65 32.99
N ASP A 511 -3.96 -15.19 32.97
CA ASP A 511 -4.37 -16.16 33.98
C ASP A 511 -3.59 -17.48 33.83
N SER A 512 -3.74 -18.39 34.80
CA SER A 512 -2.94 -19.63 34.84
C SER A 512 -3.12 -20.52 33.61
N ASN A 513 -4.20 -20.35 32.84
CA ASN A 513 -4.53 -21.15 31.67
C ASN A 513 -4.25 -20.42 30.34
N LYS A 514 -3.75 -19.18 30.37
CA LYS A 514 -3.60 -18.30 29.20
C LYS A 514 -4.90 -18.09 28.40
N GLU A 515 -6.03 -18.07 29.09
CA GLU A 515 -7.34 -17.82 28.47
C GLU A 515 -7.84 -16.39 28.73
N LYS A 516 -7.45 -15.80 29.87
CA LYS A 516 -7.93 -14.49 30.30
C LYS A 516 -6.79 -13.54 30.63
N VAL A 517 -7.04 -12.26 30.39
CA VAL A 517 -6.11 -11.18 30.74
C VAL A 517 -6.49 -10.60 32.09
N LEU A 518 -5.51 -10.55 32.99
CA LEU A 518 -5.62 -10.02 34.34
C LEU A 518 -4.67 -8.83 34.51
N LEU A 519 -5.01 -7.92 35.41
CA LEU A 519 -4.06 -6.96 35.96
C LEU A 519 -3.08 -7.68 36.89
N LYS A 520 -1.95 -7.05 37.20
CA LYS A 520 -0.89 -7.63 38.05
C LYS A 520 -1.39 -8.22 39.37
N ASP A 521 -2.36 -7.56 40.01
CA ASP A 521 -2.97 -7.98 41.28
C ASP A 521 -3.98 -9.14 41.15
N GLY A 522 -4.23 -9.63 39.93
CA GLY A 522 -5.20 -10.69 39.62
C GLY A 522 -6.61 -10.18 39.31
N THR A 523 -6.84 -8.86 39.32
CA THR A 523 -8.10 -8.27 38.89
C THR A 523 -8.35 -8.52 37.41
N ASN A 524 -9.58 -8.87 37.02
CA ASN A 524 -9.94 -9.01 35.60
C ASN A 524 -9.84 -7.65 34.87
N ILE A 525 -9.22 -7.66 33.68
CA ILE A 525 -9.06 -6.47 32.82
C ILE A 525 -10.38 -5.77 32.50
N ASP A 526 -11.53 -6.45 32.53
CA ASP A 526 -12.85 -5.84 32.33
C ASP A 526 -13.07 -4.60 33.22
N LYS A 527 -12.49 -4.57 34.43
CA LYS A 527 -12.56 -3.41 35.31
C LYS A 527 -11.74 -2.22 34.80
N LEU A 528 -10.59 -2.46 34.17
CA LEU A 528 -9.79 -1.43 33.51
C LEU A 528 -10.53 -0.89 32.30
N ILE A 529 -11.11 -1.77 31.48
CA ILE A 529 -11.89 -1.38 30.31
C ILE A 529 -13.11 -0.54 30.71
N GLN A 530 -13.83 -0.95 31.76
CA GLN A 530 -14.92 -0.14 32.30
C GLN A 530 -14.44 1.23 32.79
N PHE A 531 -13.31 1.29 33.50
CA PHE A 531 -12.72 2.55 33.92
C PHE A 531 -12.38 3.45 32.73
N MET A 532 -11.82 2.90 31.65
CA MET A 532 -11.53 3.66 30.43
C MET A 532 -12.80 4.15 29.72
N LYS A 533 -13.89 3.37 29.74
CA LYS A 533 -15.19 3.82 29.19
C LYS A 533 -15.76 5.00 29.97
N ASP A 534 -15.57 5.00 31.28
CA ASP A 534 -16.03 6.06 32.18
C ASP A 534 -15.14 7.33 32.07
N ASN A 535 -13.89 7.20 31.63
CA ASN A 535 -12.89 8.28 31.53
C ASN A 535 -12.32 8.35 30.11
N LYS A 536 -13.03 9.06 29.22
CA LYS A 536 -12.70 9.11 27.78
C LYS A 536 -11.43 9.88 27.44
N ASP A 537 -10.95 10.72 28.35
CA ASP A 537 -9.74 11.54 28.21
C ASP A 537 -8.47 10.87 28.77
N VAL A 538 -8.58 9.63 29.26
CA VAL A 538 -7.44 8.88 29.82
C VAL A 538 -6.92 7.83 28.84
N TYR A 539 -5.60 7.80 28.71
CA TYR A 539 -4.78 6.84 27.97
C TYR A 539 -4.06 5.90 28.94
N ILE A 540 -3.96 4.63 28.55
CA ILE A 540 -3.33 3.60 29.37
C ILE A 540 -2.10 3.05 28.67
N VAL A 541 -0.94 3.15 29.33
CA VAL A 541 0.28 2.42 28.94
C VAL A 541 0.20 1.00 29.47
N LEU A 542 -0.19 0.07 28.62
CA LEU A 542 -0.24 -1.36 28.91
C LEU A 542 1.16 -1.97 28.82
N ARG A 543 1.56 -2.62 29.91
CA ARG A 543 2.85 -3.27 30.06
C ARG A 543 2.66 -4.72 30.46
N THR A 544 3.63 -5.58 30.18
CA THR A 544 3.61 -6.96 30.66
C THR A 544 5.00 -7.44 31.04
N SER A 545 5.10 -8.22 32.12
CA SER A 545 6.33 -8.93 32.46
C SER A 545 6.51 -10.23 31.67
N GLU A 546 5.46 -10.69 30.98
CA GLU A 546 5.51 -11.88 30.13
C GLU A 546 6.47 -11.65 28.95
N GLU A 547 7.15 -12.70 28.50
CA GLU A 547 7.94 -12.67 27.26
C GLU A 547 7.04 -12.65 26.01
N ASP A 548 5.85 -13.21 26.14
CA ASP A 548 4.86 -13.39 25.08
C ASP A 548 3.92 -12.18 24.99
N GLU A 549 4.13 -11.34 23.97
CA GLU A 549 3.36 -10.12 23.72
C GLU A 549 1.99 -10.38 23.08
N SER A 550 1.61 -11.64 22.80
CA SER A 550 0.28 -12.01 22.29
C SER A 550 -0.87 -11.60 23.23
N ILE A 551 -0.55 -11.29 24.48
CA ILE A 551 -1.50 -10.72 25.44
C ILE A 551 -2.12 -9.42 24.93
N PHE A 552 -1.35 -8.56 24.25
CA PHE A 552 -1.88 -7.32 23.68
C PHE A 552 -2.84 -7.63 22.53
N LEU A 553 -2.54 -8.63 21.72
CA LEU A 553 -3.42 -9.06 20.62
C LEU A 553 -4.77 -9.53 21.15
N LYS A 554 -4.76 -10.29 22.25
CA LYS A 554 -6.00 -10.72 22.93
C LYS A 554 -6.83 -9.55 23.44
N ILE A 555 -6.18 -8.54 24.05
CA ILE A 555 -6.87 -7.33 24.54
C ILE A 555 -7.53 -6.60 23.37
N LYS A 556 -6.81 -6.43 22.27
CA LYS A 556 -7.33 -5.81 21.04
C LYS A 556 -8.54 -6.57 20.49
N ASP A 557 -8.47 -7.90 20.37
CA ASP A 557 -9.56 -8.71 19.81
C ASP A 557 -10.83 -8.62 20.68
N ASP A 558 -10.67 -8.56 22.00
CA ASP A 558 -11.78 -8.55 22.96
C ASP A 558 -12.35 -7.14 23.24
N TYR A 559 -11.55 -6.07 23.06
CA TYR A 559 -11.89 -4.70 23.54
C TYR A 559 -11.56 -3.58 22.54
N LYS A 560 -12.08 -3.69 21.31
CA LYS A 560 -11.82 -2.75 20.21
C LYS A 560 -12.22 -1.31 20.50
N GLU A 561 -13.23 -1.09 21.33
CA GLU A 561 -13.82 0.22 21.60
C GLU A 561 -12.95 1.16 22.46
N VAL A 562 -11.83 0.67 23.00
CA VAL A 562 -10.89 1.49 23.77
C VAL A 562 -9.48 1.51 23.18
N ILE A 563 -9.26 0.85 22.03
CA ILE A 563 -7.92 0.56 21.53
C ILE A 563 -7.12 1.82 21.18
N ASP A 564 -7.78 2.85 20.66
CA ASP A 564 -7.16 4.14 20.30
C ASP A 564 -6.57 4.89 21.51
N ARG A 565 -6.90 4.46 22.73
CA ARG A 565 -6.40 5.02 23.99
C ARG A 565 -5.46 4.07 24.73
N LEU A 566 -5.08 2.96 24.10
CA LEU A 566 -4.08 2.04 24.62
C LEU A 566 -2.73 2.34 23.97
N ILE A 567 -1.71 2.47 24.82
CA ILE A 567 -0.30 2.57 24.43
C ILE A 567 0.35 1.26 24.86
N VAL A 568 0.90 0.49 23.93
CA VAL A 568 1.50 -0.82 24.26
C VAL A 568 3.02 -0.74 24.31
N GLU A 569 3.59 -1.48 25.23
CA GLU A 569 5.04 -1.66 25.33
C GLU A 569 5.48 -2.84 24.45
N MET A 570 6.46 -2.62 23.58
CA MET A 570 7.17 -3.70 22.88
C MET A 570 8.60 -3.82 23.39
N LYS A 571 9.13 -5.04 23.42
CA LYS A 571 10.51 -5.35 23.84
C LYS A 571 11.40 -5.76 22.67
N ASN A 572 10.78 -6.21 21.57
CA ASN A 572 11.47 -6.71 20.38
C ASN A 572 11.08 -5.88 19.15
N PHE A 573 12.03 -5.66 18.24
CA PHE A 573 11.78 -4.95 16.97
C PHE A 573 10.78 -5.68 16.07
N GLU A 574 10.80 -7.01 16.08
CA GLU A 574 9.93 -7.88 15.27
C GLU A 574 8.45 -7.73 15.64
N SER A 575 8.15 -7.38 16.89
CA SER A 575 6.78 -7.24 17.38
C SER A 575 6.03 -6.05 16.77
N LEU A 576 6.74 -5.06 16.22
CA LEU A 576 6.12 -3.82 15.77
C LEU A 576 5.05 -4.07 14.71
N ALA A 577 5.36 -4.87 13.69
CA ALA A 577 4.43 -5.14 12.60
C ALA A 577 3.16 -5.87 13.07
N GLU A 578 3.27 -6.72 14.10
CA GLU A 578 2.14 -7.43 14.68
C GLU A 578 1.25 -6.51 15.53
N LEU A 579 1.86 -5.59 16.27
CA LEU A 579 1.15 -4.63 17.13
C LEU A 579 0.47 -3.52 16.29
N THR A 580 1.19 -2.91 15.35
CA THR A 580 0.70 -1.81 14.50
C THR A 580 -0.30 -2.27 13.45
N GLY A 581 0.03 -3.34 12.72
CA GLY A 581 -0.84 -3.93 11.68
C GLY A 581 -2.16 -4.48 12.21
N ARG A 582 -2.43 -4.35 13.52
CA ARG A 582 -3.68 -4.71 14.18
C ARG A 582 -4.28 -3.61 15.06
N ALA A 583 -4.03 -2.33 14.75
CA ALA A 583 -4.72 -1.16 15.28
C ALA A 583 -4.22 -0.59 16.63
N TYR A 584 -3.08 -1.03 17.16
CA TYR A 584 -2.45 -0.25 18.24
C TYR A 584 -1.78 0.98 17.65
N ARG A 585 -2.39 2.14 17.91
CA ARG A 585 -1.93 3.44 17.40
C ARG A 585 -0.62 3.93 18.04
N TYR A 586 -0.35 3.53 19.27
CA TYR A 586 0.80 4.00 20.04
C TYR A 586 1.61 2.83 20.59
N VAL A 587 2.86 2.74 20.17
CA VAL A 587 3.80 1.71 20.63
C VAL A 587 5.02 2.39 21.26
N MET A 588 5.42 1.94 22.45
CA MET A 588 6.64 2.37 23.13
C MET A 588 7.66 1.23 23.11
N LEU A 589 8.92 1.53 22.78
CA LEU A 589 10.01 0.54 22.81
C LEU A 589 10.66 0.50 24.19
N ASN A 590 10.56 -0.62 24.89
CA ASN A 590 11.27 -0.85 26.13
C ASN A 590 12.61 -1.57 25.91
N LEU A 591 13.69 -0.89 26.26
CA LEU A 591 15.06 -1.36 26.10
C LEU A 591 15.66 -1.96 27.38
N ASN A 592 14.89 -2.10 28.46
CA ASN A 592 15.37 -2.63 29.74
C ASN A 592 15.91 -4.07 29.64
N SER A 593 15.50 -4.84 28.62
CA SER A 593 15.99 -6.21 28.37
C SER A 593 17.37 -6.26 27.71
N ASN A 594 17.96 -5.12 27.31
CA ASN A 594 19.37 -4.94 26.92
C ASN A 594 19.90 -5.87 25.80
N GLN A 595 19.08 -6.16 24.79
CA GLN A 595 19.43 -7.08 23.70
C GLN A 595 19.91 -6.43 22.39
N TYR A 596 19.80 -5.10 22.26
CA TYR A 596 20.16 -4.36 21.04
C TYR A 596 21.31 -3.39 21.29
N SER A 597 22.17 -3.20 20.27
CA SER A 597 23.20 -2.15 20.34
C SER A 597 22.58 -0.76 20.14
N GLU A 598 23.29 0.30 20.54
CA GLU A 598 22.80 1.67 20.32
C GLU A 598 22.54 1.98 18.84
N GLU A 599 23.38 1.43 17.96
CA GLU A 599 23.26 1.61 16.51
C GLU A 599 22.00 0.93 15.99
N ASP A 600 21.73 -0.30 16.42
CA ASP A 600 20.53 -1.05 16.02
C ASP A 600 19.25 -0.32 16.48
N VAL A 601 19.25 0.25 17.69
CA VAL A 601 18.12 1.03 18.22
C VAL A 601 17.89 2.29 17.38
N VAL A 602 18.93 3.06 17.10
CA VAL A 602 18.81 4.29 16.30
C VAL A 602 18.33 3.97 14.88
N GLU A 603 18.88 2.94 14.25
CA GLU A 603 18.46 2.49 12.91
C GLU A 603 16.99 2.05 12.90
N PHE A 604 16.58 1.27 13.89
CA PHE A 604 15.20 0.85 14.03
C PHE A 604 14.25 2.04 14.17
N LEU A 605 14.56 2.99 15.05
CA LEU A 605 13.73 4.18 15.30
C LEU A 605 13.64 5.12 14.08
N LYS A 606 14.62 5.09 13.17
CA LYS A 606 14.54 5.85 11.90
C LYS A 606 13.49 5.28 10.95
N ARG A 607 13.30 3.96 10.93
CA ARG A 607 12.31 3.28 10.08
C ARG A 607 10.93 3.18 10.73
N SER A 608 10.93 3.09 12.04
CA SER A 608 9.78 2.72 12.86
C SER A 608 9.43 3.90 13.79
N PRO A 609 8.53 4.80 13.38
CA PRO A 609 8.09 5.86 14.29
C PRO A 609 7.42 5.21 15.50
N LEU A 610 7.81 5.63 16.70
CA LEU A 610 7.26 5.13 17.96
C LEU A 610 6.79 6.29 18.82
N ALA A 611 5.87 6.00 19.72
CA ALA A 611 5.39 6.96 20.71
C ALA A 611 6.52 7.46 21.62
N ALA A 612 7.37 6.56 22.08
CA ALA A 612 8.51 6.86 22.96
C ALA A 612 9.43 5.65 23.12
N VAL A 613 10.60 5.89 23.74
CA VAL A 613 11.53 4.85 24.18
C VAL A 613 11.57 4.81 25.71
N ILE A 614 11.55 3.62 26.29
CA ILE A 614 11.67 3.37 27.73
C ILE A 614 13.06 2.76 27.99
N VAL A 615 13.78 3.31 28.96
CA VAL A 615 15.09 2.81 29.42
C VAL A 615 15.14 2.75 30.94
N ASP A 616 15.98 1.89 31.52
CA ASP A 616 16.03 1.68 32.97
C ASP A 616 16.53 2.97 33.64
N GLY A 617 15.75 3.52 34.57
CA GLY A 617 16.09 4.78 35.24
C GLY A 617 17.35 4.71 36.12
N ASN A 618 17.84 3.52 36.44
CA ASN A 618 19.04 3.27 37.24
C ASN A 618 20.24 2.84 36.40
N SER A 619 20.02 2.34 35.18
CA SER A 619 21.09 1.92 34.26
C SER A 619 20.70 2.15 32.80
N TYR A 620 21.02 3.32 32.27
CA TYR A 620 20.80 3.63 30.85
C TYR A 620 22.08 4.23 30.23
N SER A 621 22.22 4.09 28.90
CA SER A 621 23.28 4.79 28.18
C SER A 621 22.88 6.23 27.89
N LYS A 622 23.65 7.20 28.41
CA LYS A 622 23.45 8.62 28.09
C LYS A 622 23.61 8.92 26.60
N SER A 623 24.56 8.24 25.94
CA SER A 623 24.79 8.36 24.49
C SER A 623 23.55 7.98 23.71
N LEU A 624 22.93 6.85 24.05
CA LEU A 624 21.68 6.43 23.41
C LEU A 624 20.55 7.45 23.63
N VAL A 625 20.38 7.93 24.86
CA VAL A 625 19.35 8.92 25.18
C VAL A 625 19.56 10.21 24.37
N GLU A 626 20.78 10.71 24.26
CA GLU A 626 21.10 11.89 23.45
C GLU A 626 20.78 11.67 21.96
N LYS A 627 21.13 10.50 21.41
CA LYS A 627 20.81 10.14 20.01
C LYS A 627 19.30 10.09 19.76
N VAL A 628 18.54 9.41 20.63
CA VAL A 628 17.07 9.28 20.50
C VAL A 628 16.38 10.62 20.67
N LYS A 629 16.82 11.46 21.61
CA LYS A 629 16.31 12.83 21.75
C LYS A 629 16.61 13.69 20.52
N GLY A 630 17.77 13.51 19.89
CA GLY A 630 18.11 14.16 18.62
C GLY A 630 17.18 13.78 17.47
N MET A 631 16.42 12.68 17.60
CA MET A 631 15.38 12.27 16.66
C MET A 631 14.00 12.78 17.07
N ASN A 632 13.89 13.67 18.06
CA ASN A 632 12.64 14.18 18.65
C ASN A 632 11.70 13.10 19.21
N ILE A 633 12.25 11.93 19.58
CA ILE A 633 11.49 10.86 20.22
C ILE A 633 11.61 10.98 21.75
N PRO A 634 10.50 11.05 22.50
CA PRO A 634 10.53 11.10 23.96
C PRO A 634 11.19 9.87 24.56
N VAL A 635 12.07 10.08 25.55
CA VAL A 635 12.71 9.00 26.30
C VAL A 635 12.22 9.02 27.74
N TYR A 636 11.70 7.89 28.21
CA TYR A 636 11.24 7.70 29.57
C TYR A 636 12.21 6.85 30.38
N LEU A 637 12.66 7.40 31.50
CA LEU A 637 13.39 6.68 32.54
C LEU A 637 12.42 5.89 33.40
N ASP A 638 12.62 4.57 33.43
CA ASP A 638 11.74 3.62 34.08
C ASP A 638 12.12 3.42 35.55
N TYR A 639 11.32 3.95 36.48
CA TYR A 639 11.49 3.78 37.92
C TYR A 639 10.42 2.85 38.51
N SER A 640 10.54 2.46 39.78
CA SER A 640 9.63 1.47 40.40
C SER A 640 8.15 1.88 40.38
N TYR A 641 7.84 3.18 40.48
CA TYR A 641 6.46 3.68 40.63
C TYR A 641 6.03 4.69 39.57
N GLU A 642 6.94 5.11 38.70
CA GLU A 642 6.66 6.08 37.63
C GLU A 642 7.67 5.93 36.50
N MET A 643 7.30 6.40 35.32
CA MET A 643 8.22 6.69 34.22
C MET A 643 8.38 8.19 34.11
N LYS A 644 9.61 8.70 33.99
CA LYS A 644 9.88 10.14 33.86
C LYS A 644 10.54 10.46 32.54
N VAL A 645 10.03 11.46 31.84
CA VAL A 645 10.65 11.90 30.58
C VAL A 645 12.03 12.50 30.86
N VAL A 646 13.00 12.23 29.99
CA VAL A 646 14.30 12.91 29.99
C VAL A 646 14.12 14.28 29.35
N GLN A 647 14.14 15.33 30.19
CA GLN A 647 14.13 16.73 29.74
C GLN A 647 15.34 17.07 28.87
#